data_AF-A0A6C0JJE0-F1
#
_entry.id   AF-A0A6C0JJE0-F1
#
_cell.length_a   1.000
_cell.length_b   1.000
_cell.length_c   1.000
_cell.angle_alpha   90.00
_cell.angle_beta   90.00
_cell.angle_gamma   90.00
#
_symmetry.space_group_name_H-M   'P 1'
#
loop_
_entity.id
_entity.type
_entity.pdbx_description
1 polymer ?
#
loop_
_entity_poly.entity_id
_entity_poly.type
_entity_poly.pdbx_seq_one_letter_code
_entity_poly.pdbx_strand_id
1 'polypeptide(L)'
;MEDSELINDFYEKTMMYIRETNNTYNWIINPREKIIFSTKHPFLKYKYKYPKFDEVLNRYKEYTEEQQNILKSYYIKKIVGIFKHAQSGKTEICNNIIMNNILNGVNSICLAKNTLEANAQWNERLVEDLKKRVKHKIKAYVYVISSKKTSNHANDDYSPTHCKSINEFIQKITTNNLPWILFVCSNNVRVCQDLPKLLASYEGFVNKYLIDIIPDEAHNSKEGITNRKNLFEWLIINPYIRRLMPCTATRKPLFDEKSTLWIQHNLENNAYGFTENLYTSDSPEYSSLHDATPITLEHIRSLPNYKQYGITEFDKKIFKKHFKRSIIYKSITKQKITEIEKKREIDFQIHKRMQLEFCHFFDGEINAFNDGLNIIDNITGTFDKGISLITSPCRNVFTESLMLHAVKQPYNPLIIGLYNSEIHIMYDKESYIYENEDNLNVLNEKINDIIQNVKRKRIVESVIITGNPQPTGESITFVHTGYGTLKNMVKLSIGNDCQSYQSYCRCNYLITKFLQNNPTFISPPKYIIGEKKSIEESLGIEKSNDALILHVMKNKEELIINKDIKKEDIRETNISVPVRFETVANSHRIEEIKNLWKKSKRDTEDKHKIMMLLKECVENEEIEMNDKTGKFNFEYTLKDIRSYKKRNQEEIQNRKDLQQENYKPFESNYRFESYKANYSQGTPYINNKTIINQNECEMLCCLNKYSYDDCNNGINEFWISYKFDN
;
A
#
# COMPACT_ATOMS: atom_id res chain seq x y z
N MET A 1 -12.35 34.21 -15.62
CA MET A 1 -11.00 34.83 -15.78
C MET A 1 -10.34 35.03 -14.43
N GLU A 2 -11.09 35.32 -13.35
CA GLU A 2 -10.59 35.56 -12.00
C GLU A 2 -9.92 34.34 -11.32
N ASP A 3 -10.40 33.10 -11.55
CA ASP A 3 -9.80 31.90 -10.92
C ASP A 3 -8.34 31.65 -11.34
N SER A 4 -8.00 31.92 -12.61
CA SER A 4 -6.65 31.64 -13.13
C SER A 4 -5.59 32.58 -12.57
N GLU A 5 -5.96 33.84 -12.32
CA GLU A 5 -5.05 34.81 -11.71
C GLU A 5 -4.81 34.47 -10.24
N LEU A 6 -5.87 34.10 -9.51
CA LEU A 6 -5.77 33.64 -8.13
C LEU A 6 -4.89 32.39 -7.99
N ILE A 7 -5.07 31.40 -8.86
CA ILE A 7 -4.27 30.17 -8.86
C ILE A 7 -2.79 30.48 -9.15
N ASN A 8 -2.52 31.36 -10.12
CA ASN A 8 -1.15 31.75 -10.47
C ASN A 8 -0.48 32.54 -9.35
N ASP A 9 -1.20 33.47 -8.72
CA ASP A 9 -0.72 34.21 -7.54
C ASP A 9 -0.39 33.24 -6.38
N PHE A 10 -1.27 32.29 -6.10
CA PHE A 10 -1.03 31.27 -5.08
C PHE A 10 0.14 30.34 -5.45
N TYR A 11 0.32 30.01 -6.73
CA TYR A 11 1.48 29.26 -7.22
C TYR A 11 2.78 30.04 -6.97
N GLU A 12 2.87 31.30 -7.39
CA GLU A 12 4.05 32.14 -7.20
C GLU A 12 4.40 32.30 -5.71
N LYS A 13 3.41 32.54 -4.85
CA LYS A 13 3.62 32.62 -3.39
C LYS A 13 4.05 31.30 -2.78
N THR A 14 3.52 30.17 -3.25
CA THR A 14 4.00 28.84 -2.87
C THR A 14 5.47 28.66 -3.26
N MET A 15 5.85 29.08 -4.47
CA MET A 15 7.22 29.02 -4.96
C MET A 15 8.16 29.94 -4.17
N MET A 16 7.71 31.14 -3.80
CA MET A 16 8.42 32.05 -2.91
C MET A 16 8.65 31.41 -1.53
N TYR A 17 7.61 30.86 -0.91
CA TYR A 17 7.73 30.19 0.39
C TYR A 17 8.72 29.03 0.36
N ILE A 18 8.73 28.25 -0.72
CA ILE A 18 9.70 27.16 -0.90
C ILE A 18 11.13 27.67 -1.06
N ARG A 19 11.33 28.78 -1.79
CA ARG A 19 12.64 29.43 -1.93
C ARG A 19 13.15 29.98 -0.59
N GLU A 20 12.27 30.57 0.21
CA GLU A 20 12.58 31.10 1.54
C GLU A 20 12.89 30.00 2.57
N THR A 21 12.12 28.91 2.56
CA THR A 21 12.29 27.80 3.52
C THR A 21 13.41 26.85 3.15
N ASN A 22 13.74 26.73 1.86
CA ASN A 22 14.84 25.90 1.39
C ASN A 22 15.95 26.78 0.80
N ASN A 23 17.02 27.01 1.58
CA ASN A 23 18.31 27.54 1.11
C ASN A 23 18.87 26.81 -0.15
N THR A 24 18.30 25.65 -0.49
CA THR A 24 18.66 24.77 -1.61
C THR A 24 17.94 25.10 -2.94
N TYR A 25 16.94 25.98 -3.01
CA TYR A 25 16.33 26.31 -4.33
C TYR A 25 17.35 26.95 -5.28
N ASN A 26 18.31 27.71 -4.76
CA ASN A 26 19.48 28.21 -5.49
C ASN A 26 20.39 27.08 -6.06
N TRP A 27 20.38 25.89 -5.46
CA TRP A 27 21.19 24.74 -5.90
C TRP A 27 20.55 23.92 -7.03
N ILE A 28 19.21 23.96 -7.17
CA ILE A 28 18.49 23.24 -8.23
C ILE A 28 18.72 23.94 -9.59
N ILE A 29 19.01 25.24 -9.57
CA ILE A 29 19.19 26.08 -10.76
C ILE A 29 20.66 26.19 -11.21
N ASN A 30 21.64 25.91 -10.33
CA ASN A 30 23.07 26.07 -10.67
C ASN A 30 23.88 24.75 -10.66
N PRO A 31 24.17 24.13 -11.83
CA PRO A 31 24.78 22.80 -11.90
C PRO A 31 26.24 22.69 -11.45
N ARG A 32 26.96 23.79 -11.29
CA ARG A 32 28.43 23.80 -11.13
C ARG A 32 28.93 23.44 -9.72
N GLU A 33 28.09 23.49 -8.69
CA GLU A 33 28.51 23.23 -7.29
C GLU A 33 28.23 21.79 -6.80
N LYS A 34 27.83 20.90 -7.72
CA LYS A 34 27.21 19.60 -7.38
C LYS A 34 28.14 18.55 -6.76
N ILE A 35 29.46 18.68 -6.86
CA ILE A 35 30.38 17.54 -6.68
C ILE A 35 30.98 17.44 -5.27
N ILE A 36 31.04 18.52 -4.49
CA ILE A 36 31.84 18.52 -3.24
C ILE A 36 30.99 18.29 -1.97
N PHE A 37 29.68 18.58 -1.99
CA PHE A 37 28.85 18.56 -0.76
C PHE A 37 28.09 17.24 -0.48
N SER A 38 27.76 16.45 -1.52
CA SER A 38 26.88 15.27 -1.37
C SER A 38 27.52 14.08 -0.62
N THR A 39 28.84 14.08 -0.46
CA THR A 39 29.60 13.04 0.26
C THR A 39 29.84 13.39 1.73
N LYS A 40 29.77 14.67 2.14
CA LYS A 40 30.08 15.11 3.52
C LYS A 40 28.88 15.15 4.48
N HIS A 41 27.64 15.27 3.99
CA HIS A 41 26.46 15.45 4.86
C HIS A 41 25.24 14.60 4.45
N PRO A 42 25.27 13.28 4.66
CA PRO A 42 24.18 12.36 4.30
C PRO A 42 22.86 12.62 5.04
N PHE A 43 22.88 13.36 6.15
CA PHE A 43 21.68 13.74 6.91
C PHE A 43 20.82 14.83 6.23
N LEU A 44 21.39 15.62 5.31
CA LEU A 44 20.62 16.59 4.51
C LEU A 44 19.75 15.92 3.44
N LYS A 45 19.99 14.65 3.16
CA LYS A 45 19.25 13.82 2.19
C LYS A 45 17.78 13.57 2.60
N TYR A 46 17.42 13.88 3.84
CA TYR A 46 16.11 13.62 4.46
C TYR A 46 15.39 14.88 4.95
N LYS A 47 15.90 16.08 4.65
CA LYS A 47 15.50 17.33 5.32
C LYS A 47 14.85 18.35 4.38
N TYR A 48 14.05 17.90 3.41
CA TYR A 48 13.24 18.82 2.61
C TYR A 48 11.81 18.78 3.14
N LYS A 49 11.45 19.77 3.97
CA LYS A 49 10.06 20.00 4.37
C LYS A 49 9.39 20.74 3.20
N TYR A 50 8.56 20.03 2.43
CA TYR A 50 7.66 20.68 1.49
C TYR A 50 6.47 21.23 2.28
N PRO A 51 6.06 22.50 2.06
CA PRO A 51 4.87 23.04 2.69
C PRO A 51 3.64 22.17 2.43
N LYS A 52 2.76 22.07 3.41
CA LYS A 52 1.38 21.67 3.16
C LYS A 52 0.60 22.82 2.53
N PHE A 53 -0.45 22.49 1.77
CA PHE A 53 -1.40 23.49 1.26
C PHE A 53 -1.87 24.45 2.36
N ASP A 54 -2.32 23.92 3.51
CA ASP A 54 -2.80 24.73 4.62
C ASP A 54 -1.70 25.61 5.24
N GLU A 55 -0.43 25.20 5.20
CA GLU A 55 0.68 26.00 5.71
C GLU A 55 0.93 27.24 4.84
N VAL A 56 0.85 27.09 3.51
CA VAL A 56 0.96 28.22 2.58
C VAL A 56 -0.25 29.14 2.72
N LEU A 57 -1.45 28.56 2.77
CA LEU A 57 -2.69 29.32 2.90
C LEU A 57 -2.71 30.16 4.18
N ASN A 58 -2.31 29.58 5.31
CA ASN A 58 -2.25 30.27 6.61
C ASN A 58 -1.14 31.33 6.69
N ARG A 59 -0.08 31.20 5.88
CA ARG A 59 1.00 32.20 5.82
C ARG A 59 0.51 33.49 5.16
N TYR A 60 -0.22 33.37 4.06
CA TYR A 60 -0.70 34.50 3.26
C TYR A 60 -2.16 34.79 3.63
N LYS A 61 -2.37 35.48 4.76
CA LYS A 61 -3.70 35.82 5.31
C LYS A 61 -4.54 36.75 4.44
N GLU A 62 -4.00 37.22 3.30
CA GLU A 62 -4.70 38.06 2.34
C GLU A 62 -5.80 37.35 1.55
N TYR A 63 -5.81 36.00 1.52
CA TYR A 63 -6.87 35.26 0.84
C TYR A 63 -8.15 35.26 1.66
N THR A 64 -9.22 35.81 1.07
CA THR A 64 -10.58 35.73 1.60
C THR A 64 -11.06 34.28 1.68
N GLU A 65 -12.07 34.00 2.52
CA GLU A 65 -12.64 32.65 2.65
C GLU A 65 -13.12 32.09 1.30
N GLU A 66 -13.70 32.94 0.44
CA GLU A 66 -14.10 32.58 -0.92
C GLU A 66 -12.91 32.14 -1.78
N GLN A 67 -11.82 32.92 -1.79
CA GLN A 67 -10.60 32.58 -2.51
C GLN A 67 -9.95 31.30 -1.98
N GLN A 68 -9.94 31.10 -0.66
CA GLN A 68 -9.46 29.87 -0.04
C GLN A 68 -10.27 28.64 -0.50
N ASN A 69 -11.59 28.78 -0.59
CA ASN A 69 -12.48 27.73 -1.09
C ASN A 69 -12.27 27.44 -2.58
N ILE A 70 -12.00 28.47 -3.41
CA ILE A 70 -11.64 28.30 -4.83
C ILE A 70 -10.33 27.52 -4.95
N LEU A 71 -9.29 27.90 -4.21
CA LEU A 71 -7.99 27.23 -4.20
C LEU A 71 -8.10 25.77 -3.72
N LYS A 72 -8.83 25.53 -2.63
CA LYS A 72 -9.09 24.18 -2.12
C LYS A 72 -9.82 23.33 -3.15
N SER A 73 -10.86 23.87 -3.77
CA SER A 73 -11.63 23.19 -4.82
C SER A 73 -10.76 22.89 -6.04
N TYR A 74 -9.85 23.78 -6.42
CA TYR A 74 -8.90 23.58 -7.50
C TYR A 74 -7.97 22.38 -7.23
N TYR A 75 -7.38 22.32 -6.04
CA TYR A 75 -6.54 21.19 -5.62
C TYR A 75 -7.31 19.87 -5.62
N ILE A 76 -8.50 19.86 -5.01
CA ILE A 76 -9.36 18.67 -4.91
C ILE A 76 -9.70 18.13 -6.31
N LYS A 77 -10.09 19.01 -7.24
CA LYS A 77 -10.42 18.62 -8.63
C LYS A 77 -9.21 18.07 -9.41
N LYS A 78 -7.99 18.46 -9.04
CA LYS A 78 -6.75 17.92 -9.63
C LYS A 78 -6.38 16.55 -9.07
N ILE A 79 -6.90 16.14 -7.92
CA ILE A 79 -6.64 14.81 -7.35
C ILE A 79 -7.75 13.86 -7.80
N VAL A 80 -7.47 13.08 -8.83
CA VAL A 80 -8.43 12.20 -9.50
C VAL A 80 -8.00 10.76 -9.32
N GLY A 81 -8.47 10.10 -8.26
CA GLY A 81 -8.03 8.75 -7.94
C GLY A 81 -8.54 7.68 -8.90
N ILE A 82 -7.70 6.68 -9.16
CA ILE A 82 -8.08 5.40 -9.77
C ILE A 82 -8.16 4.38 -8.63
N PHE A 83 -9.38 4.14 -8.16
CA PHE A 83 -9.66 3.11 -7.16
C PHE A 83 -10.25 1.91 -7.88
N LYS A 84 -9.64 0.73 -7.74
CA LYS A 84 -10.23 -0.51 -8.25
C LYS A 84 -10.44 -1.52 -7.13
N HIS A 85 -11.67 -2.03 -7.04
CA HIS A 85 -12.17 -2.93 -5.98
C HIS A 85 -11.94 -4.42 -6.28
N ALA A 86 -11.60 -4.76 -7.53
CA ALA A 86 -11.07 -6.06 -7.93
C ALA A 86 -9.74 -5.84 -8.64
N GLN A 87 -8.69 -6.56 -8.23
CA GLN A 87 -7.31 -6.31 -8.69
C GLN A 87 -7.18 -6.35 -10.23
N SER A 88 -8.01 -7.15 -10.92
CA SER A 88 -8.02 -7.36 -12.38
C SER A 88 -8.61 -6.18 -13.18
N GLY A 89 -7.84 -5.12 -13.42
CA GLY A 89 -7.97 -4.15 -14.53
C GLY A 89 -7.63 -2.69 -14.18
N LYS A 90 -7.06 -2.41 -13.00
CA LYS A 90 -6.34 -1.17 -12.65
C LYS A 90 -5.23 -0.83 -13.66
N THR A 91 -4.34 -1.76 -13.99
CA THR A 91 -3.26 -1.60 -14.96
C THR A 91 -3.81 -1.38 -16.37
N GLU A 92 -4.82 -2.15 -16.77
CA GLU A 92 -5.53 -1.92 -18.04
C GLU A 92 -6.12 -0.50 -18.12
N ILE A 93 -6.78 -0.04 -17.06
CA ILE A 93 -7.33 1.31 -16.95
C ILE A 93 -6.23 2.37 -17.02
N CYS A 94 -5.16 2.21 -16.23
CA CYS A 94 -4.00 3.11 -16.28
C CYS A 94 -3.45 3.19 -17.71
N ASN A 95 -3.29 2.05 -18.38
CA ASN A 95 -2.82 2.00 -19.76
C ASN A 95 -3.77 2.72 -20.70
N ASN A 96 -5.09 2.50 -20.61
CA ASN A 96 -6.09 3.21 -21.43
C ASN A 96 -6.05 4.72 -21.22
N ILE A 97 -5.87 5.18 -19.98
CA ILE A 97 -5.74 6.60 -19.66
C ILE A 97 -4.44 7.17 -20.24
N ILE A 98 -3.31 6.49 -20.05
CA ILE A 98 -2.02 6.90 -20.59
C ILE A 98 -2.09 6.96 -22.14
N MET A 99 -2.71 5.96 -22.77
CA MET A 99 -2.96 5.91 -24.21
C MET A 99 -3.75 7.12 -24.68
N ASN A 100 -4.91 7.37 -24.08
CA ASN A 100 -5.78 8.49 -24.44
C ASN A 100 -5.09 9.83 -24.18
N ASN A 101 -4.28 9.93 -23.12
CA ASN A 101 -3.48 11.12 -22.84
C ASN A 101 -2.50 11.40 -23.99
N ILE A 102 -1.73 10.40 -24.42
CA ILE A 102 -0.76 10.56 -25.50
C ILE A 102 -1.43 10.95 -26.81
N LEU A 103 -2.56 10.32 -27.15
CA LEU A 103 -3.32 10.65 -28.35
C LEU A 103 -3.90 12.08 -28.32
N ASN A 104 -4.17 12.61 -27.13
CA ASN A 104 -4.70 13.96 -26.93
C ASN A 104 -3.63 15.01 -26.58
N GLY A 105 -2.34 14.69 -26.75
CA GLY A 105 -1.26 15.64 -26.49
C GLY A 105 -1.07 15.93 -25.00
N VAL A 106 -1.19 14.93 -24.13
CA VAL A 106 -0.95 15.02 -22.69
C VAL A 106 0.19 14.08 -22.31
N ASN A 107 1.18 14.62 -21.59
CA ASN A 107 2.30 13.85 -21.06
C ASN A 107 1.88 13.05 -19.83
N SER A 108 2.53 11.92 -19.57
CA SER A 108 2.26 11.09 -18.39
C SER A 108 3.54 10.73 -17.65
N ILE A 109 3.59 10.96 -16.34
CA ILE A 109 4.65 10.51 -15.45
C ILE A 109 4.12 9.35 -14.60
N CYS A 110 4.62 8.15 -14.86
CA CYS A 110 4.23 6.92 -14.18
C CYS A 110 5.24 6.59 -13.08
N LEU A 111 4.81 6.60 -11.81
CA LEU A 111 5.66 6.31 -10.65
C LEU A 111 5.40 4.90 -10.14
N ALA A 112 6.43 4.07 -10.06
CA ALA A 112 6.31 2.67 -9.64
C ALA A 112 7.41 2.21 -8.69
N LYS A 113 7.16 1.21 -7.82
CA LYS A 113 8.13 0.74 -6.81
C LYS A 113 9.46 0.28 -7.42
N ASN A 114 9.40 -0.53 -8.47
CA ASN A 114 10.57 -0.99 -9.20
C ASN A 114 10.38 -0.68 -10.68
N THR A 115 11.24 0.17 -11.26
CA THR A 115 11.14 0.53 -12.68
C THR A 115 11.17 -0.71 -13.58
N LEU A 116 11.86 -1.79 -13.19
CA LEU A 116 11.94 -3.03 -13.98
C LEU A 116 10.68 -3.90 -13.87
N GLU A 117 10.05 -3.99 -12.70
CA GLU A 117 8.79 -4.74 -12.53
C GLU A 117 7.60 -3.98 -13.14
N ALA A 118 7.59 -2.65 -13.03
CA ALA A 118 6.61 -1.82 -13.75
C ALA A 118 6.86 -1.75 -15.25
N ASN A 119 8.11 -1.99 -15.70
CA ASN A 119 8.42 -2.21 -17.11
C ASN A 119 7.62 -3.41 -17.64
N ALA A 120 7.60 -4.52 -16.89
CA ALA A 120 6.85 -5.71 -17.30
C ALA A 120 5.33 -5.51 -17.23
N GLN A 121 4.83 -4.81 -16.19
CA GLN A 121 3.38 -4.70 -15.97
C GLN A 121 2.69 -3.61 -16.80
N TRP A 122 3.25 -2.39 -16.84
CA TRP A 122 2.62 -1.25 -17.52
C TRP A 122 3.19 -1.08 -18.93
N ASN A 123 4.52 -1.16 -19.07
CA ASN A 123 5.20 -0.74 -20.29
C ASN A 123 5.00 -1.73 -21.45
N GLU A 124 5.15 -3.04 -21.24
CA GLU A 124 5.04 -4.03 -22.32
C GLU A 124 3.67 -4.01 -23.02
N ARG A 125 2.57 -4.06 -22.24
CA ARG A 125 1.20 -3.97 -22.76
C ARG A 125 0.93 -2.63 -23.44
N LEU A 126 1.31 -1.54 -22.79
CA LEU A 126 1.11 -0.19 -23.32
C LEU A 126 1.86 0.01 -24.64
N VAL A 127 3.08 -0.52 -24.76
CA VAL A 127 3.89 -0.43 -25.98
C VAL A 127 3.25 -1.21 -27.13
N GLU A 128 2.74 -2.41 -26.91
CA GLU A 128 2.02 -3.18 -27.94
C GLU A 128 0.78 -2.44 -28.47
N ASP A 129 0.02 -1.80 -27.58
CA ASP A 129 -1.16 -1.03 -27.99
C ASP A 129 -0.82 0.32 -28.62
N LEU A 130 0.23 1.01 -28.14
CA LEU A 130 0.77 2.21 -28.78
C LEU A 130 1.18 1.92 -30.21
N LYS A 131 1.86 0.79 -30.48
CA LYS A 131 2.32 0.43 -31.84
C LYS A 131 1.20 0.43 -32.86
N LYS A 132 -0.02 0.08 -32.44
CA LYS A 132 -1.19 0.02 -33.31
C LYS A 132 -1.83 1.40 -33.57
N ARG A 133 -1.54 2.40 -32.73
CA ARG A 133 -2.31 3.66 -32.70
C ARG A 133 -1.50 4.93 -33.00
N VAL A 134 -0.17 4.92 -32.85
CA VAL A 134 0.66 6.11 -33.09
C VAL A 134 1.46 6.01 -34.40
N LYS A 135 1.62 7.14 -35.10
CA LYS A 135 2.33 7.21 -36.40
C LYS A 135 3.86 7.20 -36.29
N HIS A 136 4.40 7.70 -35.18
CA HIS A 136 5.85 7.76 -34.96
C HIS A 136 6.36 6.53 -34.18
N LYS A 137 7.68 6.29 -34.25
CA LYS A 137 8.34 5.18 -33.55
C LYS A 137 8.14 5.29 -32.04
N ILE A 138 7.89 4.17 -31.36
CA ILE A 138 7.62 4.10 -29.90
C ILE A 138 8.68 4.81 -29.06
N LYS A 139 9.96 4.70 -29.46
CA LYS A 139 11.09 5.36 -28.79
C LYS A 139 10.94 6.88 -28.66
N ALA A 140 10.10 7.52 -29.48
CA ALA A 140 9.82 8.94 -29.43
C ALA A 140 8.76 9.32 -28.38
N TYR A 141 7.98 8.35 -27.88
CA TYR A 141 6.92 8.57 -26.90
C TYR A 141 7.29 8.03 -25.52
N VAL A 142 7.94 6.86 -25.45
CA VAL A 142 8.10 6.13 -24.19
C VAL A 142 9.53 6.22 -23.67
N TYR A 143 9.68 6.67 -22.42
CA TYR A 143 10.96 6.87 -21.75
C TYR A 143 10.99 6.14 -20.40
N VAL A 144 12.14 5.55 -20.08
CA VAL A 144 12.35 4.80 -18.83
C VAL A 144 13.63 5.28 -18.13
N ILE A 145 13.51 5.77 -16.89
CA ILE A 145 14.68 6.11 -16.08
C ILE A 145 15.11 4.92 -15.22
N SER A 146 16.21 4.28 -15.59
CA SER A 146 16.80 3.14 -14.88
C SER A 146 18.32 3.21 -14.85
N SER A 147 18.92 2.80 -13.73
CA SER A 147 20.39 2.65 -13.61
C SER A 147 20.91 1.38 -14.29
N LYS A 148 20.05 0.38 -14.51
CA LYS A 148 20.37 -0.88 -15.20
C LYS A 148 19.76 -0.84 -16.60
N LYS A 149 20.57 -1.08 -17.63
CA LYS A 149 20.07 -1.42 -18.98
C LYS A 149 19.44 -2.81 -18.89
N THR A 150 18.20 -2.96 -19.35
CA THR A 150 17.66 -4.28 -19.71
C THR A 150 18.44 -4.77 -20.92
N SER A 151 18.95 -6.00 -20.87
CA SER A 151 19.93 -6.51 -21.83
C SER A 151 19.35 -6.87 -23.20
N ASN A 152 18.03 -6.90 -23.37
CA ASN A 152 17.43 -7.67 -24.47
C ASN A 152 16.78 -6.85 -25.62
N HIS A 153 16.63 -5.52 -25.53
CA HIS A 153 15.88 -4.75 -26.55
C HIS A 153 16.52 -3.44 -27.02
N ALA A 154 17.80 -3.21 -26.75
CA ALA A 154 18.43 -1.88 -26.87
C ALA A 154 18.52 -1.28 -28.30
N ASN A 155 18.17 -2.03 -29.35
CA ASN A 155 18.38 -1.60 -30.75
C ASN A 155 17.11 -1.62 -31.62
N ASP A 156 15.94 -1.93 -31.08
CA ASP A 156 14.70 -1.91 -31.87
C ASP A 156 14.01 -0.53 -31.79
N ASP A 157 13.54 -0.01 -32.92
CA ASP A 157 12.77 1.23 -33.02
C ASP A 157 11.48 1.20 -32.18
N TYR A 158 11.06 0.00 -31.79
CA TYR A 158 9.89 -0.31 -31.00
C TYR A 158 10.16 -0.55 -29.51
N SER A 159 11.38 -0.28 -29.04
CA SER A 159 11.75 -0.35 -27.63
C SER A 159 11.63 1.01 -26.92
N PRO A 160 11.31 1.04 -25.62
CA PRO A 160 11.33 2.26 -24.81
C PRO A 160 12.72 2.91 -24.78
N THR A 161 12.76 4.24 -24.81
CA THR A 161 14.01 4.99 -24.67
C THR A 161 14.50 4.95 -23.23
N HIS A 162 15.59 4.24 -22.98
CA HIS A 162 16.23 4.24 -21.67
C HIS A 162 17.07 5.50 -21.45
N CYS A 163 16.91 6.09 -20.26
CA CYS A 163 17.69 7.23 -19.78
C CYS A 163 18.37 6.86 -18.46
N LYS A 164 19.68 7.12 -18.34
CA LYS A 164 20.43 6.88 -17.09
C LYS A 164 20.05 7.86 -15.99
N SER A 165 19.56 9.04 -16.36
CA SER A 165 19.20 10.13 -15.45
C SER A 165 18.07 10.99 -16.00
N ILE A 166 17.45 11.80 -15.14
CA ILE A 166 16.45 12.78 -15.55
C ILE A 166 17.01 13.84 -16.50
N ASN A 167 18.30 14.18 -16.40
CA ASN A 167 18.93 15.15 -17.30
C ASN A 167 18.96 14.65 -18.74
N GLU A 168 19.29 13.37 -18.91
CA GLU A 168 19.30 12.73 -20.23
C GLU A 168 17.89 12.69 -20.82
N PHE A 169 16.88 12.44 -19.98
CA PHE A 169 15.49 12.52 -20.39
C PHE A 169 15.11 13.93 -20.83
N ILE A 170 15.36 14.96 -19.99
CA ILE A 170 15.09 16.38 -20.28
C ILE A 170 15.70 16.76 -21.63
N GLN A 171 16.99 16.45 -21.85
CA GLN A 171 17.67 16.76 -23.11
C GLN A 171 16.99 16.15 -24.33
N LYS A 172 16.48 14.92 -24.22
CA LYS A 172 15.80 14.21 -25.32
C LYS A 172 14.40 14.75 -25.60
N ILE A 173 13.67 15.19 -24.58
CA ILE A 173 12.32 15.75 -24.77
C ILE A 173 12.36 17.23 -25.19
N THR A 174 13.42 17.98 -24.86
CA THR A 174 13.58 19.36 -25.34
C THR A 174 13.74 19.41 -26.86
N THR A 175 14.31 18.38 -27.49
CA THR A 175 14.46 18.28 -28.94
C THR A 175 13.29 17.56 -29.63
N ASN A 176 12.36 16.98 -28.87
CA ASN A 176 11.25 16.19 -29.37
C ASN A 176 9.91 16.84 -29.00
N ASN A 177 9.20 17.37 -29.99
CA ASN A 177 7.95 18.11 -29.81
C ASN A 177 6.70 17.20 -29.69
N LEU A 178 6.89 15.91 -29.39
CA LEU A 178 5.81 14.94 -29.22
C LEU A 178 5.42 14.80 -27.74
N PRO A 179 4.16 14.43 -27.45
CA PRO A 179 3.78 14.04 -26.10
C PRO A 179 4.56 12.79 -25.67
N TRP A 180 4.78 12.61 -24.37
CA TRP A 180 5.65 11.55 -23.86
C TRP A 180 5.13 10.88 -22.59
N ILE A 181 5.62 9.66 -22.36
CA ILE A 181 5.37 8.82 -21.20
C ILE A 181 6.70 8.60 -20.51
N LEU A 182 6.79 8.94 -19.23
CA LEU A 182 7.97 8.72 -18.40
C LEU A 182 7.67 7.68 -17.33
N PHE A 183 8.36 6.53 -17.39
CA PHE A 183 8.38 5.55 -16.30
C PHE A 183 9.57 5.79 -15.38
N VAL A 184 9.29 5.95 -14.09
CA VAL A 184 10.33 6.23 -13.08
C VAL A 184 10.02 5.55 -11.74
N CYS A 185 11.07 5.12 -11.04
CA CYS A 185 10.95 4.50 -9.72
C CYS A 185 10.40 5.50 -8.69
N SER A 186 9.54 5.07 -7.77
CA SER A 186 8.97 5.89 -6.70
C SER A 186 9.92 6.10 -5.51
N ASN A 187 11.23 5.91 -5.68
CA ASN A 187 12.22 6.15 -4.61
C ASN A 187 12.41 7.66 -4.31
N ASN A 188 13.01 7.96 -3.16
CA ASN A 188 13.20 9.35 -2.71
C ASN A 188 13.99 10.21 -3.71
N VAL A 189 15.02 9.66 -4.37
CA VAL A 189 15.83 10.42 -5.32
C VAL A 189 14.98 10.84 -6.51
N ARG A 190 14.23 9.89 -7.08
CA ARG A 190 13.41 10.15 -8.26
C ARG A 190 12.27 11.11 -7.97
N VAL A 191 11.52 10.87 -6.90
CA VAL A 191 10.31 11.68 -6.62
C VAL A 191 10.67 13.04 -6.02
N CYS A 192 11.62 13.11 -5.08
CA CYS A 192 11.94 14.36 -4.39
C CYS A 192 13.01 15.22 -5.07
N GLN A 193 13.76 14.69 -6.06
CA GLN A 193 14.79 15.47 -6.77
C GLN A 193 14.52 15.55 -8.27
N ASP A 194 14.25 14.42 -8.91
CA ASP A 194 14.12 14.40 -10.37
C ASP A 194 12.81 15.03 -10.86
N LEU A 195 11.66 14.77 -10.21
CA LEU A 195 10.38 15.38 -10.61
C LEU A 195 10.37 16.91 -10.44
N PRO A 196 10.76 17.49 -9.28
CA PRO A 196 10.88 18.95 -9.18
C PRO A 196 11.78 19.55 -10.27
N LYS A 197 12.89 18.88 -10.55
CA LYS A 197 13.85 19.34 -11.57
C LYS A 197 13.25 19.30 -12.97
N LEU A 198 12.50 18.24 -13.30
CA LEU A 198 11.80 18.13 -14.57
C LEU A 198 10.82 19.29 -14.73
N LEU A 199 9.96 19.54 -13.74
CA LEU A 199 8.96 20.60 -13.82
C LEU A 199 9.58 22.00 -13.95
N ALA A 200 10.63 22.29 -13.18
CA ALA A 200 11.37 23.55 -13.31
C ALA A 200 11.99 23.72 -14.71
N SER A 201 12.46 22.63 -15.33
CA SER A 201 13.00 22.67 -16.70
C SER A 201 11.89 22.79 -17.75
N TYR A 202 10.71 22.22 -17.47
CA TYR A 202 9.56 22.18 -18.36
C TYR A 202 9.00 23.58 -18.66
N GLU A 203 9.14 24.52 -17.72
CA GLU A 203 8.72 25.91 -17.93
C GLU A 203 9.46 26.59 -19.10
N GLY A 204 10.68 26.13 -19.42
CA GLY A 204 11.48 26.65 -20.53
C GLY A 204 11.23 25.98 -21.88
N PHE A 205 10.30 25.02 -21.98
CA PHE A 205 10.06 24.29 -23.22
C PHE A 205 9.20 25.08 -24.20
N VAL A 206 9.49 24.94 -25.50
CA VAL A 206 8.74 25.60 -26.59
C VAL A 206 7.31 25.06 -26.68
N ASN A 207 7.14 23.74 -26.55
CA ASN A 207 5.82 23.09 -26.52
C ASN A 207 5.55 22.53 -25.12
N LYS A 208 4.53 23.10 -24.46
CA LYS A 208 4.14 22.74 -23.09
C LYS A 208 2.82 21.98 -23.12
N TYR A 209 2.91 20.67 -23.29
CA TYR A 209 1.79 19.79 -23.07
C TYR A 209 1.54 19.64 -21.56
N LEU A 210 0.27 19.51 -21.19
CA LEU A 210 -0.09 19.24 -19.80
C LEU A 210 0.44 17.86 -19.37
N ILE A 211 0.65 17.69 -18.07
CA ILE A 211 1.24 16.50 -17.47
C ILE A 211 0.24 15.87 -16.48
N ASP A 212 -0.01 14.58 -16.64
CA ASP A 212 -0.62 13.74 -15.63
C ASP A 212 0.47 13.03 -14.83
N ILE A 213 0.33 13.00 -13.50
CA ILE A 213 1.18 12.19 -12.62
C ILE A 213 0.38 10.99 -12.14
N ILE A 214 0.84 9.79 -12.46
CA ILE A 214 0.16 8.52 -12.19
C ILE A 214 1.02 7.68 -11.23
N PRO A 215 0.91 7.91 -9.92
CA PRO A 215 1.56 7.07 -8.93
C PRO A 215 0.81 5.76 -8.68
N ASP A 216 1.50 4.65 -8.90
CA ASP A 216 1.11 3.35 -8.38
C ASP A 216 1.40 3.29 -6.88
N GLU A 217 0.39 3.03 -6.08
CA GLU A 217 0.59 2.90 -4.65
C GLU A 217 1.56 1.79 -4.29
N ALA A 218 2.46 2.15 -3.38
CA ALA A 218 3.30 1.17 -2.74
C ALA A 218 2.49 0.39 -1.71
N HIS A 219 2.64 -0.92 -1.75
CA HIS A 219 2.01 -1.90 -0.86
C HIS A 219 2.37 -1.75 0.65
N ASN A 220 3.00 -0.64 1.08
CA ASN A 220 3.33 -0.40 2.49
C ASN A 220 3.25 1.08 2.88
N SER A 221 3.07 1.31 4.18
CA SER A 221 2.93 2.62 4.82
C SER A 221 4.20 3.47 4.84
N LYS A 222 5.31 3.06 4.22
CA LYS A 222 6.58 3.82 4.16
C LYS A 222 6.94 4.31 2.76
N GLU A 223 6.17 3.90 1.75
CA GLU A 223 6.37 4.23 0.35
C GLU A 223 5.11 4.92 -0.22
N GLY A 224 5.16 5.44 -1.46
CA GLY A 224 3.97 6.00 -2.14
C GLY A 224 3.55 7.42 -1.74
N ILE A 225 2.33 7.79 -2.14
CA ILE A 225 1.74 9.14 -1.97
C ILE A 225 1.54 9.49 -0.51
N THR A 226 1.13 8.53 0.31
CA THR A 226 0.80 8.71 1.72
C THR A 226 1.91 9.35 2.54
N ASN A 227 3.16 8.94 2.27
CA ASN A 227 4.34 9.46 2.96
C ASN A 227 4.86 10.78 2.38
N ARG A 228 4.32 11.22 1.24
CA ARG A 228 4.81 12.36 0.47
C ARG A 228 3.68 13.28 0.03
N LYS A 229 2.57 13.32 0.76
CA LYS A 229 1.39 14.15 0.44
C LYS A 229 1.77 15.60 0.18
N ASN A 230 2.58 16.19 1.07
CA ASN A 230 3.07 17.56 0.93
C ASN A 230 3.82 17.80 -0.41
N LEU A 231 4.64 16.84 -0.84
CA LEU A 231 5.35 16.96 -2.13
C LEU A 231 4.35 16.92 -3.29
N PHE A 232 3.37 16.02 -3.23
CA PHE A 232 2.36 15.92 -4.28
C PHE A 232 1.42 17.13 -4.31
N GLU A 233 1.04 17.69 -3.15
CA GLU A 233 0.34 18.96 -3.04
C GLU A 233 1.12 20.09 -3.71
N TRP A 234 2.44 20.12 -3.52
CA TRP A 234 3.30 21.06 -4.23
C TRP A 234 3.37 20.79 -5.74
N LEU A 235 3.48 19.53 -6.16
CA LEU A 235 3.54 19.21 -7.59
C LEU A 235 2.27 19.65 -8.32
N ILE A 236 1.08 19.40 -7.74
CA ILE A 236 -0.19 19.66 -8.42
C ILE A 236 -0.58 21.13 -8.54
N ILE A 237 0.01 22.04 -7.74
CA ILE A 237 -0.21 23.48 -7.94
C ILE A 237 0.43 23.98 -9.23
N ASN A 238 1.48 23.31 -9.71
CA ASN A 238 2.15 23.72 -10.93
C ASN A 238 1.14 23.71 -12.11
N PRO A 239 1.08 24.80 -12.90
CA PRO A 239 0.06 24.97 -13.94
C PRO A 239 0.19 23.93 -15.08
N TYR A 240 1.36 23.33 -15.26
CA TYR A 240 1.58 22.28 -16.25
C TYR A 240 1.11 20.91 -15.77
N ILE A 241 0.88 20.71 -14.47
CA ILE A 241 0.25 19.49 -13.96
C ILE A 241 -1.25 19.62 -14.12
N ARG A 242 -1.83 18.79 -14.99
CA ARG A 242 -3.28 18.72 -15.17
C ARG A 242 -3.94 18.05 -13.98
N ARG A 243 -3.39 16.91 -13.54
CA ARG A 243 -3.93 16.12 -12.44
C ARG A 243 -2.93 15.13 -11.87
N LEU A 244 -3.20 14.72 -10.65
CA LEU A 244 -2.57 13.61 -9.95
C LEU A 244 -3.55 12.46 -9.84
N MET A 245 -3.12 11.28 -10.25
CA MET A 245 -3.96 10.09 -10.37
C MET A 245 -3.46 8.99 -9.45
N PRO A 246 -3.73 9.07 -8.14
CA PRO A 246 -3.38 8.01 -7.20
C PRO A 246 -4.05 6.70 -7.61
N CYS A 247 -3.26 5.67 -7.86
CA CYS A 247 -3.77 4.36 -8.30
C CYS A 247 -3.66 3.35 -7.17
N THR A 248 -4.79 2.79 -6.71
CA THR A 248 -4.80 1.83 -5.60
C THR A 248 -5.81 0.70 -5.71
N ALA A 249 -5.48 -0.41 -5.05
CA ALA A 249 -6.38 -1.53 -4.78
C ALA A 249 -6.99 -1.49 -3.36
N THR A 250 -6.56 -0.56 -2.49
CA THR A 250 -7.05 -0.45 -1.10
C THR A 250 -7.28 0.99 -0.69
N ARG A 251 -8.29 1.24 0.16
CA ARG A 251 -8.64 2.61 0.61
C ARG A 251 -7.72 3.18 1.67
N LYS A 252 -7.28 2.32 2.60
CA LYS A 252 -6.62 2.71 3.86
C LYS A 252 -5.33 3.54 3.73
N PRO A 253 -4.52 3.48 2.65
CA PRO A 253 -3.30 4.28 2.59
C PRO A 253 -3.50 5.70 2.04
N LEU A 254 -4.55 6.07 1.28
CA LEU A 254 -4.58 7.41 0.65
C LEU A 254 -5.17 8.51 1.50
N PHE A 255 -6.28 8.23 2.18
CA PHE A 255 -6.97 9.27 2.90
C PHE A 255 -6.25 9.63 4.20
N ASP A 256 -6.37 10.88 4.61
CA ASP A 256 -6.00 11.39 5.92
C ASP A 256 -7.07 12.39 6.31
N GLU A 257 -7.96 11.97 7.22
CA GLU A 257 -9.06 12.80 7.71
C GLU A 257 -8.57 14.08 8.41
N LYS A 258 -7.28 14.19 8.73
CA LYS A 258 -6.67 15.42 9.25
C LYS A 258 -6.24 16.40 8.16
N SER A 259 -6.22 16.00 6.89
CA SER A 259 -5.84 16.85 5.76
C SER A 259 -7.07 17.50 5.15
N THR A 260 -6.99 18.78 4.78
CA THR A 260 -8.09 19.46 4.07
C THR A 260 -8.32 18.95 2.65
N LEU A 261 -7.28 18.38 2.02
CA LEU A 261 -7.31 17.91 0.64
C LEU A 261 -7.55 16.40 0.56
N TRP A 262 -6.87 15.63 1.40
CA TRP A 262 -6.82 14.16 1.34
C TRP A 262 -7.89 13.47 2.21
N ILE A 263 -9.03 14.08 2.51
CA ILE A 263 -10.13 13.37 3.18
C ILE A 263 -10.80 12.36 2.24
N GLN A 264 -11.42 11.32 2.80
CA GLN A 264 -12.06 10.27 2.03
C GLN A 264 -13.08 10.83 1.02
N HIS A 265 -13.96 11.73 1.46
CA HIS A 265 -15.01 12.31 0.63
C HIS A 265 -14.46 12.99 -0.64
N ASN A 266 -13.42 13.81 -0.50
CA ASN A 266 -12.82 14.54 -1.63
C ASN A 266 -12.22 13.59 -2.68
N LEU A 267 -11.55 12.56 -2.20
CA LEU A 267 -10.89 11.56 -3.05
C LEU A 267 -11.91 10.68 -3.78
N GLU A 268 -13.03 10.36 -3.14
CA GLU A 268 -14.10 9.53 -3.71
C GLU A 268 -14.98 10.30 -4.70
N ASN A 269 -15.33 11.56 -4.40
CA ASN A 269 -16.16 12.37 -5.29
C ASN A 269 -15.50 12.64 -6.66
N ASN A 270 -14.18 12.82 -6.67
CA ASN A 270 -13.41 13.10 -7.90
C ASN A 270 -12.70 11.85 -8.42
N ALA A 271 -12.92 10.70 -7.80
CA ALA A 271 -12.44 9.43 -8.31
C ALA A 271 -13.03 9.16 -9.69
N TYR A 272 -12.26 8.49 -10.53
CA TYR A 272 -12.88 7.79 -11.64
C TYR A 272 -13.78 6.67 -11.11
N GLY A 273 -15.10 6.88 -11.17
CA GLY A 273 -16.11 5.87 -10.90
C GLY A 273 -16.18 4.87 -12.05
N PHE A 274 -15.29 3.87 -12.06
CA PHE A 274 -15.30 2.78 -13.04
C PHE A 274 -16.35 1.74 -12.66
N THR A 275 -17.61 2.12 -12.87
CA THR A 275 -18.76 1.33 -12.49
C THR A 275 -19.40 0.54 -13.63
N GLU A 276 -18.80 0.55 -14.82
CA GLU A 276 -19.42 -0.08 -16.00
C GLU A 276 -19.41 -1.61 -15.92
N ASN A 277 -18.72 -2.19 -14.94
CA ASN A 277 -18.78 -3.61 -14.57
C ASN A 277 -18.80 -3.76 -13.03
N LEU A 278 -19.76 -3.13 -12.36
CA LEU A 278 -20.02 -3.35 -10.93
C LEU A 278 -20.79 -4.64 -10.74
N TYR A 279 -20.06 -5.75 -10.75
CA TYR A 279 -20.61 -6.96 -10.18
C TYR A 279 -20.30 -6.93 -8.69
N THR A 280 -21.36 -6.83 -7.88
CA THR A 280 -21.27 -7.23 -6.47
C THR A 280 -21.03 -8.74 -6.41
N SER A 281 -20.56 -9.23 -5.27
CA SER A 281 -20.41 -10.67 -5.03
C SER A 281 -21.70 -11.47 -5.28
N ASP A 282 -22.86 -10.84 -5.13
CA ASP A 282 -24.19 -11.43 -5.36
C ASP A 282 -24.67 -11.35 -6.82
N SER A 283 -23.90 -10.75 -7.73
CA SER A 283 -24.33 -10.56 -9.12
C SER A 283 -24.34 -11.88 -9.90
N PRO A 284 -25.42 -12.23 -10.61
CA PRO A 284 -25.55 -13.54 -11.28
C PRO A 284 -24.56 -13.74 -12.44
N GLU A 285 -24.00 -12.67 -12.99
CA GLU A 285 -22.98 -12.71 -14.05
C GLU A 285 -21.55 -12.91 -13.52
N TYR A 286 -21.37 -12.90 -12.20
CA TYR A 286 -20.07 -12.91 -11.56
C TYR A 286 -19.97 -14.03 -10.53
N SER A 287 -18.89 -14.78 -10.65
CA SER A 287 -18.53 -15.81 -9.68
C SER A 287 -17.53 -15.19 -8.71
N SER A 288 -17.93 -15.01 -7.45
CA SER A 288 -17.21 -14.27 -6.41
C SER A 288 -16.41 -15.18 -5.48
N LEU A 289 -15.66 -14.60 -4.54
CA LEU A 289 -15.03 -15.38 -3.48
C LEU A 289 -16.08 -15.93 -2.51
N HIS A 290 -17.18 -15.20 -2.31
CA HIS A 290 -18.28 -15.59 -1.44
C HIS A 290 -18.96 -16.91 -1.84
N ASP A 291 -19.02 -17.24 -3.13
CA ASP A 291 -19.57 -18.52 -3.59
C ASP A 291 -18.70 -19.73 -3.21
N ALA A 292 -17.44 -19.51 -2.82
CA ALA A 292 -16.52 -20.59 -2.50
C ALA A 292 -16.79 -21.14 -1.10
N THR A 293 -16.74 -22.47 -0.97
CA THR A 293 -16.81 -23.14 0.33
C THR A 293 -15.48 -22.95 1.08
N PRO A 294 -15.47 -22.30 2.26
CA PRO A 294 -14.26 -22.12 3.03
C PRO A 294 -13.90 -23.41 3.78
N ILE A 295 -12.65 -23.87 3.62
CA ILE A 295 -12.09 -24.99 4.37
C ILE A 295 -10.84 -24.51 5.10
N THR A 296 -10.87 -24.53 6.43
CA THR A 296 -9.74 -24.04 7.21
C THR A 296 -8.68 -25.12 7.38
N LEU A 297 -7.40 -24.72 7.40
CA LEU A 297 -6.29 -25.65 7.72
C LEU A 297 -6.44 -26.21 9.12
N GLU A 298 -6.97 -25.42 10.06
CA GLU A 298 -7.28 -25.85 11.42
C GLU A 298 -8.30 -26.99 11.44
N HIS A 299 -9.32 -26.94 10.56
CA HIS A 299 -10.27 -28.04 10.40
C HIS A 299 -9.62 -29.27 9.77
N ILE A 300 -8.82 -29.10 8.70
CA ILE A 300 -8.11 -30.22 8.06
C ILE A 300 -7.22 -30.95 9.08
N ARG A 301 -6.51 -30.20 9.92
CA ARG A 301 -5.63 -30.75 10.97
C ARG A 301 -6.39 -31.49 12.08
N SER A 302 -7.69 -31.23 12.27
CA SER A 302 -8.51 -31.93 13.26
C SER A 302 -9.17 -33.21 12.73
N LEU A 303 -9.07 -33.48 11.42
CA LEU A 303 -9.66 -34.68 10.83
C LEU A 303 -8.91 -35.95 11.29
N PRO A 304 -9.62 -37.07 11.55
CA PRO A 304 -9.00 -38.31 12.00
C PRO A 304 -7.97 -38.91 11.02
N ASN A 305 -8.11 -38.60 9.74
CA ASN A 305 -7.21 -39.06 8.67
C ASN A 305 -6.06 -38.10 8.37
N TYR A 306 -5.91 -37.00 9.13
CA TYR A 306 -4.77 -36.10 8.98
C TYR A 306 -3.47 -36.81 9.35
N LYS A 307 -2.51 -36.84 8.42
CA LYS A 307 -1.21 -37.49 8.58
C LYS A 307 -0.15 -36.47 8.97
N GLN A 308 0.62 -36.78 10.00
CA GLN A 308 1.91 -36.14 10.24
C GLN A 308 2.98 -36.96 9.52
N TYR A 309 3.59 -36.41 8.47
CA TYR A 309 4.53 -37.16 7.61
C TYR A 309 5.91 -37.33 8.24
N GLY A 310 6.16 -36.73 9.42
CA GLY A 310 7.45 -36.82 10.12
C GLY A 310 8.62 -36.18 9.36
N ILE A 311 8.34 -35.31 8.39
CA ILE A 311 9.37 -34.67 7.56
C ILE A 311 9.94 -33.48 8.33
N THR A 312 11.23 -33.57 8.66
CA THR A 312 11.96 -32.56 9.44
C THR A 312 12.95 -31.73 8.60
N GLU A 313 13.29 -32.20 7.40
CA GLU A 313 14.12 -31.50 6.43
C GLU A 313 13.72 -31.85 4.98
N PHE A 314 14.04 -30.96 4.03
CA PHE A 314 13.85 -31.24 2.60
C PHE A 314 14.92 -32.22 2.05
N ASP A 315 14.58 -32.96 1.00
CA ASP A 315 15.54 -33.85 0.33
C ASP A 315 16.72 -33.03 -0.25
N LYS A 316 17.91 -33.39 0.24
CA LYS A 316 19.20 -32.80 -0.15
C LYS A 316 19.45 -32.88 -1.65
N LYS A 317 18.92 -33.89 -2.34
CA LYS A 317 19.04 -34.04 -3.80
C LYS A 317 18.27 -32.93 -4.54
N ILE A 318 17.07 -32.60 -4.08
CA ILE A 318 16.24 -31.51 -4.64
C ILE A 318 16.95 -30.18 -4.44
N PHE A 319 17.50 -29.93 -3.25
CA PHE A 319 18.28 -28.73 -2.99
C PHE A 319 19.48 -28.59 -3.95
N LYS A 320 20.27 -29.66 -4.11
CA LYS A 320 21.44 -29.66 -5.02
C LYS A 320 21.06 -29.36 -6.47
N LYS A 321 19.87 -29.78 -6.92
CA LYS A 321 19.35 -29.49 -8.27
C LYS A 321 19.13 -27.99 -8.50
N HIS A 322 18.53 -27.29 -7.53
CA HIS A 322 18.27 -25.84 -7.62
C HIS A 322 19.48 -24.97 -7.32
N PHE A 323 20.46 -25.51 -6.61
CA PHE A 323 21.63 -24.75 -6.20
C PHE A 323 22.56 -24.50 -7.40
N LYS A 324 22.43 -23.33 -8.03
CA LYS A 324 23.23 -22.93 -9.20
C LYS A 324 24.73 -22.90 -8.87
N ARG A 325 25.45 -23.94 -9.33
CA ARG A 325 26.92 -24.06 -9.30
C ARG A 325 27.63 -22.79 -9.80
N SER A 326 27.06 -22.06 -10.77
CA SER A 326 27.68 -20.88 -11.38
C SER A 326 28.02 -19.73 -10.43
N ILE A 327 27.26 -19.56 -9.34
CA ILE A 327 27.54 -18.52 -8.32
C ILE A 327 28.79 -18.88 -7.52
N ILE A 328 28.95 -20.15 -7.16
CA ILE A 328 30.14 -20.67 -6.47
C ILE A 328 31.33 -20.75 -7.42
N TYR A 329 31.13 -21.18 -8.67
CA TYR A 329 32.21 -21.26 -9.65
C TYR A 329 32.88 -19.89 -9.84
N LYS A 330 32.11 -18.79 -9.95
CA LYS A 330 32.68 -17.43 -10.06
C LYS A 330 33.54 -17.01 -8.87
N SER A 331 33.20 -17.42 -7.64
CA SER A 331 34.01 -17.13 -6.45
C SER A 331 35.24 -18.03 -6.34
N ILE A 332 35.13 -19.30 -6.75
CA ILE A 332 36.20 -20.30 -6.67
C ILE A 332 37.22 -20.17 -7.82
N THR A 333 36.82 -19.80 -9.04
CA THR A 333 37.74 -19.63 -10.18
C THR A 333 38.80 -18.54 -10.00
N LYS A 334 38.66 -17.65 -8.99
CA LYS A 334 39.70 -16.67 -8.65
C LYS A 334 40.87 -17.26 -7.85
N GLN A 335 40.74 -18.49 -7.34
CA GLN A 335 41.79 -19.18 -6.59
C GLN A 335 42.39 -20.30 -7.45
N LYS A 336 43.73 -20.39 -7.48
CA LYS A 336 44.46 -21.50 -8.11
C LYS A 336 44.36 -22.74 -7.22
N ILE A 337 43.26 -23.46 -7.32
CA ILE A 337 43.01 -24.74 -6.63
C ILE A 337 42.79 -25.86 -7.65
N THR A 338 43.19 -27.06 -7.28
CA THR A 338 43.03 -28.27 -8.10
C THR A 338 41.56 -28.63 -8.28
N GLU A 339 41.20 -29.42 -9.31
CA GLU A 339 39.80 -29.82 -9.53
C GLU A 339 39.19 -30.61 -8.36
N ILE A 340 40.00 -31.40 -7.66
CA ILE A 340 39.57 -32.18 -6.49
C ILE A 340 39.26 -31.26 -5.31
N GLU A 341 40.08 -30.24 -5.07
CA GLU A 341 39.85 -29.23 -4.03
C GLU A 341 38.66 -28.34 -4.37
N LYS A 342 38.47 -27.96 -5.65
CA LYS A 342 37.28 -27.26 -6.10
C LYS A 342 36.01 -28.04 -5.81
N LYS A 343 36.01 -29.36 -6.07
CA LYS A 343 34.86 -30.22 -5.79
C LYS A 343 34.56 -30.29 -4.28
N ARG A 344 35.59 -30.45 -3.44
CA ARG A 344 35.46 -30.46 -1.97
C ARG A 344 34.95 -29.13 -1.41
N GLU A 345 35.45 -28.00 -1.91
CA GLU A 345 35.02 -26.67 -1.48
C GLU A 345 33.58 -26.36 -1.93
N ILE A 346 33.19 -26.77 -3.15
CA ILE A 346 31.79 -26.70 -3.60
C ILE A 346 30.89 -27.49 -2.66
N ASP A 347 31.26 -28.74 -2.35
CA ASP A 347 30.48 -29.60 -1.46
C ASP A 347 30.41 -29.03 -0.03
N PHE A 348 31.51 -28.43 0.47
CA PHE A 348 31.55 -27.76 1.77
C PHE A 348 30.67 -26.52 1.82
N GLN A 349 30.71 -25.65 0.80
CA GLN A 349 29.86 -24.46 0.72
C GLN A 349 28.38 -24.80 0.55
N ILE A 350 28.08 -25.85 -0.22
CA ILE A 350 26.74 -26.45 -0.30
C ILE A 350 26.31 -26.89 1.10
N HIS A 351 27.14 -27.65 1.83
CA HIS A 351 26.82 -28.14 3.17
C HIS A 351 26.60 -27.01 4.19
N LYS A 352 27.46 -26.00 4.19
CA LYS A 352 27.35 -24.82 5.05
C LYS A 352 26.06 -24.02 4.79
N ARG A 353 25.68 -23.83 3.51
CA ARG A 353 24.42 -23.16 3.15
C ARG A 353 23.19 -24.02 3.41
N MET A 354 23.30 -25.35 3.30
CA MET A 354 22.24 -26.27 3.70
C MET A 354 21.92 -26.15 5.19
N GLN A 355 22.96 -26.05 6.03
CA GLN A 355 22.85 -25.85 7.48
C GLN A 355 22.31 -24.47 7.85
N LEU A 356 22.69 -23.42 7.11
CA LEU A 356 22.35 -22.05 7.48
C LEU A 356 20.99 -21.57 6.94
N GLU A 357 20.53 -22.01 5.75
CA GLU A 357 19.45 -21.27 5.08
C GLU A 357 18.45 -22.08 4.24
N PHE A 358 18.66 -23.37 3.89
CA PHE A 358 17.86 -23.97 2.81
C PHE A 358 17.39 -25.44 2.88
N CYS A 359 17.76 -26.24 3.89
CA CYS A 359 17.18 -27.60 4.05
C CYS A 359 16.31 -27.74 5.31
N HIS A 360 16.53 -26.89 6.31
CA HIS A 360 15.62 -26.77 7.45
C HIS A 360 14.39 -25.96 7.05
N PHE A 361 13.26 -26.36 7.60
CA PHE A 361 12.04 -25.58 7.56
C PHE A 361 12.19 -24.34 8.43
N PHE A 362 11.71 -23.20 7.94
CA PHE A 362 11.49 -22.02 8.79
C PHE A 362 10.29 -22.25 9.72
N ASP A 363 10.16 -21.43 10.76
CA ASP A 363 9.02 -21.50 11.69
C ASP A 363 7.69 -21.50 10.91
N GLY A 364 6.85 -22.51 11.16
CA GLY A 364 5.57 -22.70 10.47
C GLY A 364 5.62 -23.43 9.12
N GLU A 365 6.79 -23.56 8.47
CA GLU A 365 6.88 -24.25 7.16
C GLU A 365 6.67 -25.76 7.26
N ILE A 366 7.04 -26.38 8.39
CA ILE A 366 6.76 -27.80 8.64
C ILE A 366 5.26 -28.04 8.56
N ASN A 367 4.48 -27.20 9.24
CA ASN A 367 3.03 -27.32 9.26
C ASN A 367 2.46 -27.07 7.87
N ALA A 368 2.86 -25.98 7.21
CA ALA A 368 2.42 -25.67 5.85
C ALA A 368 2.75 -26.78 4.84
N PHE A 369 3.90 -27.44 4.99
CA PHE A 369 4.27 -28.56 4.14
C PHE A 369 3.41 -29.79 4.42
N ASN A 370 3.21 -30.17 5.69
CA ASN A 370 2.32 -31.25 6.05
C ASN A 370 0.88 -30.98 5.60
N ASP A 371 0.39 -29.76 5.73
CA ASP A 371 -0.92 -29.34 5.21
C ASP A 371 -0.99 -29.54 3.70
N GLY A 372 0.05 -29.10 2.97
CA GLY A 372 0.15 -29.28 1.52
C GLY A 372 0.11 -30.75 1.10
N LEU A 373 0.83 -31.62 1.81
CA LEU A 373 0.83 -33.07 1.54
C LEU A 373 -0.53 -33.71 1.83
N ASN A 374 -1.16 -33.37 2.96
CA ASN A 374 -2.51 -33.84 3.29
C ASN A 374 -3.54 -33.37 2.28
N ILE A 375 -3.45 -32.12 1.81
CA ILE A 375 -4.33 -31.62 0.77
C ILE A 375 -4.13 -32.42 -0.50
N ILE A 376 -2.89 -32.59 -0.99
CA ILE A 376 -2.58 -33.36 -2.20
C ILE A 376 -3.11 -34.81 -2.12
N ASP A 377 -2.94 -35.47 -0.98
CA ASP A 377 -3.45 -36.83 -0.72
C ASP A 377 -4.99 -36.92 -0.79
N ASN A 378 -5.69 -35.82 -0.49
CA ASN A 378 -7.15 -35.77 -0.39
C ASN A 378 -7.80 -34.93 -1.51
N ILE A 379 -7.05 -34.46 -2.52
CA ILE A 379 -7.65 -33.84 -3.71
C ILE A 379 -8.48 -34.94 -4.40
N THR A 380 -9.80 -34.84 -4.30
CA THR A 380 -10.73 -35.71 -5.01
C THR A 380 -11.27 -35.00 -6.26
N GLY A 381 -11.18 -35.65 -7.42
CA GLY A 381 -11.85 -35.20 -8.65
C GLY A 381 -11.25 -35.73 -9.96
N THR A 382 -12.13 -35.99 -10.92
CA THR A 382 -11.83 -36.13 -12.36
C THR A 382 -11.73 -34.75 -13.03
N PHE A 383 -11.12 -34.72 -14.23
CA PHE A 383 -10.71 -33.50 -14.94
C PHE A 383 -11.87 -32.53 -15.19
N ASP A 384 -13.08 -33.07 -15.37
CA ASP A 384 -14.30 -32.32 -15.66
C ASP A 384 -14.78 -31.41 -14.50
N LYS A 385 -14.01 -31.32 -13.41
CA LYS A 385 -14.36 -30.57 -12.19
C LYS A 385 -13.46 -29.38 -11.85
N GLY A 386 -12.49 -29.00 -12.70
CA GLY A 386 -11.70 -27.75 -12.57
C GLY A 386 -10.29 -27.91 -12.00
N ILE A 387 -9.51 -26.83 -12.03
CA ILE A 387 -8.07 -26.80 -11.67
C ILE A 387 -7.87 -26.58 -10.17
N SER A 388 -6.85 -27.21 -9.57
CA SER A 388 -6.42 -26.90 -8.20
C SER A 388 -5.16 -26.04 -8.21
N LEU A 389 -5.19 -24.89 -7.54
CA LEU A 389 -4.03 -24.03 -7.32
C LEU A 389 -3.55 -24.15 -5.87
N ILE A 390 -2.27 -24.44 -5.68
CA ILE A 390 -1.61 -24.48 -4.38
C ILE A 390 -0.52 -23.41 -4.34
N THR A 391 -0.80 -22.30 -3.65
CA THR A 391 0.21 -21.26 -3.46
C THR A 391 1.15 -21.66 -2.32
N SER A 392 2.38 -22.03 -2.67
CA SER A 392 3.45 -22.40 -1.75
C SER A 392 4.29 -21.19 -1.33
N PRO A 393 5.08 -21.30 -0.25
CA PRO A 393 6.15 -20.33 0.03
C PRO A 393 7.09 -20.13 -1.16
N CYS A 394 7.76 -18.98 -1.23
CA CYS A 394 8.73 -18.59 -2.27
C CYS A 394 10.04 -19.43 -2.25
N ARG A 395 9.94 -20.76 -2.22
CA ARG A 395 11.08 -21.69 -2.16
C ARG A 395 10.92 -22.79 -3.20
N ASN A 396 11.82 -22.82 -4.18
CA ASN A 396 11.80 -23.84 -5.24
C ASN A 396 11.82 -25.27 -4.69
N VAL A 397 12.61 -25.50 -3.63
CA VAL A 397 12.73 -26.82 -2.99
C VAL A 397 11.39 -27.25 -2.37
N PHE A 398 10.66 -26.33 -1.75
CA PHE A 398 9.32 -26.58 -1.20
C PHE A 398 8.36 -26.97 -2.32
N THR A 399 8.28 -26.14 -3.37
CA THR A 399 7.39 -26.36 -4.51
C THR A 399 7.68 -27.68 -5.23
N GLU A 400 8.94 -27.95 -5.58
CA GLU A 400 9.31 -29.20 -6.27
C GLU A 400 9.07 -30.43 -5.37
N SER A 401 9.27 -30.32 -4.06
CA SER A 401 8.97 -31.43 -3.13
C SER A 401 7.47 -31.76 -3.12
N LEU A 402 6.58 -30.75 -3.15
CA LEU A 402 5.15 -30.96 -3.30
C LEU A 402 4.81 -31.60 -4.65
N MET A 403 5.45 -31.17 -5.74
CA MET A 403 5.22 -31.76 -7.07
C MET A 403 5.62 -33.24 -7.12
N LEU A 404 6.79 -33.58 -6.56
CA LEU A 404 7.26 -34.97 -6.50
C LEU A 404 6.37 -35.85 -5.64
N HIS A 405 5.66 -35.29 -4.66
CA HIS A 405 4.64 -36.00 -3.90
C HIS A 405 3.36 -36.17 -4.74
N ALA A 406 2.88 -35.09 -5.37
CA ALA A 406 1.68 -35.10 -6.19
C ALA A 406 1.77 -36.09 -7.37
N VAL A 407 2.93 -36.22 -8.03
CA VAL A 407 3.06 -37.07 -9.23
C VAL A 407 2.97 -38.56 -8.91
N LYS A 408 3.10 -38.92 -7.62
CA LYS A 408 2.99 -40.29 -7.13
C LYS A 408 1.56 -40.68 -6.77
N GLN A 409 0.62 -39.73 -6.83
CA GLN A 409 -0.75 -39.96 -6.43
C GLN A 409 -1.48 -40.88 -7.42
N PRO A 410 -2.40 -41.73 -6.93
CA PRO A 410 -3.05 -42.75 -7.76
C PRO A 410 -3.95 -42.17 -8.84
N TYR A 411 -4.41 -40.92 -8.70
CA TYR A 411 -5.27 -40.21 -9.65
C TYR A 411 -4.50 -39.56 -10.83
N ASN A 412 -3.21 -39.88 -11.00
CA ASN A 412 -2.34 -39.44 -12.09
C ASN A 412 -2.51 -37.95 -12.52
N PRO A 413 -2.17 -36.99 -11.65
CA PRO A 413 -2.32 -35.57 -11.98
C PRO A 413 -1.31 -35.09 -13.03
N LEU A 414 -1.75 -34.13 -13.83
CA LEU A 414 -0.86 -33.16 -14.46
C LEU A 414 -0.47 -32.10 -13.43
N ILE A 415 0.82 -31.93 -13.19
CA ILE A 415 1.33 -30.97 -12.22
C ILE A 415 2.12 -29.90 -12.96
N ILE A 416 1.75 -28.63 -12.72
CA ILE A 416 2.39 -27.46 -13.29
C ILE A 416 3.02 -26.65 -12.15
N GLY A 417 4.34 -26.70 -12.05
CA GLY A 417 5.16 -25.96 -11.10
C GLY A 417 5.56 -24.60 -11.66
N LEU A 418 5.24 -23.53 -10.94
CA LEU A 418 5.61 -22.15 -11.28
C LEU A 418 6.69 -21.67 -10.31
N TYR A 419 7.96 -21.78 -10.70
CA TYR A 419 9.10 -21.30 -9.92
C TYR A 419 10.30 -21.05 -10.83
N ASN A 420 11.33 -20.34 -10.35
CA ASN A 420 12.49 -19.91 -11.17
C ASN A 420 12.18 -19.08 -12.42
N SER A 421 10.97 -18.53 -12.54
CA SER A 421 10.47 -17.92 -13.80
C SER A 421 10.35 -18.94 -14.94
N GLU A 422 10.21 -20.22 -14.62
CA GLU A 422 10.05 -21.34 -15.54
C GLU A 422 8.73 -22.08 -15.26
N ILE A 423 8.22 -22.78 -16.27
CA ILE A 423 7.07 -23.68 -16.13
C ILE A 423 7.62 -25.11 -16.09
N HIS A 424 7.54 -25.73 -14.93
CA HIS A 424 7.93 -27.13 -14.72
C HIS A 424 6.70 -28.02 -14.81
N ILE A 425 6.77 -29.09 -15.58
CA ILE A 425 5.64 -29.97 -15.80
C ILE A 425 6.01 -31.37 -15.29
N MET A 426 5.11 -32.01 -14.55
CA MET A 426 5.23 -33.41 -14.16
C MET A 426 3.91 -34.14 -14.41
N TYR A 427 3.96 -35.26 -15.11
CA TYR A 427 2.85 -36.19 -15.30
C TYR A 427 3.43 -37.56 -15.66
N ASP A 428 2.68 -38.64 -15.42
CA ASP A 428 3.14 -40.01 -15.72
C ASP A 428 4.53 -40.35 -15.13
N LYS A 429 4.82 -39.81 -13.94
CA LYS A 429 6.10 -39.94 -13.24
C LYS A 429 7.32 -39.36 -13.99
N GLU A 430 7.11 -38.67 -15.09
CA GLU A 430 8.15 -37.96 -15.85
C GLU A 430 8.16 -36.46 -15.50
N SER A 431 9.31 -35.81 -15.72
CA SER A 431 9.50 -34.37 -15.51
C SER A 431 9.99 -33.71 -16.79
N TYR A 432 9.30 -32.65 -17.17
CA TYR A 432 9.59 -31.84 -18.33
C TYR A 432 9.80 -30.37 -17.90
N ILE A 433 10.68 -29.66 -18.61
CA ILE A 433 10.86 -28.22 -18.44
C ILE A 433 10.34 -27.57 -19.71
N TYR A 434 9.38 -26.66 -19.58
CA TYR A 434 8.90 -25.86 -20.69
C TYR A 434 9.65 -24.51 -20.65
N GLU A 435 10.49 -24.26 -21.66
CA GLU A 435 11.40 -23.10 -21.70
C GLU A 435 10.67 -21.74 -21.76
N ASN A 436 11.41 -20.73 -21.28
CA ASN A 436 10.96 -19.40 -20.91
C ASN A 436 10.77 -18.44 -22.11
N GLU A 437 9.70 -17.65 -22.07
CA GLU A 437 9.72 -16.29 -22.62
C GLU A 437 9.04 -15.39 -21.58
N ASP A 438 9.69 -14.27 -21.28
CA ASP A 438 9.48 -13.32 -20.17
C ASP A 438 8.08 -12.69 -20.09
N ASN A 439 7.14 -13.10 -20.93
CA ASN A 439 5.82 -12.49 -21.03
C ASN A 439 4.76 -13.29 -20.27
N LEU A 440 4.55 -12.93 -19.00
CA LEU A 440 3.47 -13.46 -18.14
C LEU A 440 2.07 -13.29 -18.75
N ASN A 441 1.90 -12.41 -19.75
CA ASN A 441 0.62 -12.20 -20.43
C ASN A 441 0.16 -13.41 -21.25
N VAL A 442 1.04 -14.39 -21.53
CA VAL A 442 0.72 -15.61 -22.30
C VAL A 442 0.64 -16.86 -21.40
N LEU A 443 0.74 -16.70 -20.07
CA LEU A 443 0.80 -17.85 -19.16
C LEU A 443 -0.46 -18.74 -19.25
N ASN A 444 -1.65 -18.14 -19.30
CA ASN A 444 -2.90 -18.90 -19.41
C ASN A 444 -3.02 -19.66 -20.73
N GLU A 445 -2.60 -19.06 -21.85
CA GLU A 445 -2.59 -19.75 -23.14
C GLU A 445 -1.60 -20.92 -23.13
N LYS A 446 -0.40 -20.72 -22.56
CA LYS A 446 0.58 -21.81 -22.39
C LYS A 446 0.04 -22.94 -21.51
N ILE A 447 -0.60 -22.60 -20.38
CA ILE A 447 -1.26 -23.58 -19.52
C ILE A 447 -2.36 -24.32 -20.29
N ASN A 448 -3.16 -23.61 -21.09
CA ASN A 448 -4.17 -24.21 -21.95
C ASN A 448 -3.52 -25.20 -22.92
N ASP A 449 -2.48 -24.80 -23.65
CA ASP A 449 -1.78 -25.67 -24.61
C ASP A 449 -1.21 -26.92 -23.94
N ILE A 450 -0.57 -26.77 -22.77
CA ILE A 450 -0.07 -27.89 -21.98
C ILE A 450 -1.22 -28.84 -21.63
N ILE A 451 -2.32 -28.31 -21.08
CA ILE A 451 -3.49 -29.10 -20.67
C ILE A 451 -4.09 -29.81 -21.89
N GLN A 452 -4.31 -29.13 -23.01
CA GLN A 452 -4.89 -29.72 -24.22
C GLN A 452 -3.99 -30.81 -24.81
N ASN A 453 -2.68 -30.60 -24.82
CA ASN A 453 -1.72 -31.59 -25.32
C ASN A 453 -1.70 -32.87 -24.47
N VAL A 454 -1.71 -32.74 -23.15
CA VAL A 454 -1.72 -33.90 -22.24
C VAL A 454 -3.07 -34.61 -22.28
N LYS A 455 -4.18 -33.87 -22.38
CA LYS A 455 -5.53 -34.43 -22.58
C LYS A 455 -5.68 -35.25 -23.85
N ARG A 456 -5.13 -34.79 -24.98
CA ARG A 456 -5.20 -35.52 -26.25
C ARG A 456 -4.61 -36.92 -26.15
N LYS A 457 -3.61 -37.09 -25.27
CA LYS A 457 -3.00 -38.39 -24.97
C LYS A 457 -3.81 -39.25 -24.00
N ARG A 458 -4.88 -38.70 -23.39
CA ARG A 458 -5.74 -39.33 -22.36
C ARG A 458 -4.97 -39.85 -21.14
N ILE A 459 -3.94 -39.11 -20.73
CA ILE A 459 -3.01 -39.56 -19.68
C ILE A 459 -3.45 -39.09 -18.28
N VAL A 460 -4.15 -37.97 -18.14
CA VAL A 460 -4.33 -37.30 -16.84
C VAL A 460 -5.78 -37.09 -16.46
N GLU A 461 -6.06 -37.25 -15.17
CA GLU A 461 -7.41 -37.09 -14.60
C GLU A 461 -7.58 -35.81 -13.79
N SER A 462 -6.51 -35.06 -13.49
CA SER A 462 -6.61 -33.82 -12.73
C SER A 462 -5.45 -32.87 -13.06
N VAL A 463 -5.61 -31.59 -12.73
CA VAL A 463 -4.57 -30.56 -12.91
C VAL A 463 -4.31 -29.87 -11.58
N ILE A 464 -3.05 -29.93 -11.14
CA ILE A 464 -2.54 -29.24 -9.96
C ILE A 464 -1.51 -28.22 -10.41
N ILE A 465 -1.75 -26.97 -10.08
CA ILE A 465 -0.78 -25.90 -10.26
C ILE A 465 -0.20 -25.56 -8.89
N THR A 466 1.13 -25.51 -8.76
CA THR A 466 1.79 -25.22 -7.49
C THR A 466 2.96 -24.27 -7.66
N GLY A 467 3.19 -23.41 -6.67
CA GLY A 467 4.28 -22.42 -6.69
C GLY A 467 3.88 -21.13 -6.00
N ASN A 468 4.75 -20.12 -6.07
CA ASN A 468 4.41 -18.77 -5.64
C ASN A 468 4.26 -17.87 -6.88
N PRO A 469 3.10 -17.93 -7.57
CA PRO A 469 2.84 -17.00 -8.66
C PRO A 469 2.81 -15.59 -8.07
N GLN A 470 3.86 -14.79 -8.36
CA GLN A 470 3.90 -13.40 -7.92
C GLN A 470 2.63 -12.70 -8.41
N PRO A 471 1.91 -11.97 -7.55
CA PRO A 471 0.79 -11.15 -7.97
C PRO A 471 1.34 -10.00 -8.81
N THR A 472 1.57 -10.25 -10.10
CA THR A 472 1.62 -9.16 -11.07
C THR A 472 0.18 -8.71 -11.25
N GLY A 473 -0.06 -7.40 -11.14
CA GLY A 473 -1.31 -6.80 -10.69
C GLY A 473 -2.63 -7.35 -11.24
N GLU A 474 -2.65 -8.11 -12.34
CA GLU A 474 -3.87 -8.60 -13.01
C GLU A 474 -3.72 -9.96 -13.70
N SER A 475 -2.53 -10.57 -13.70
CA SER A 475 -2.13 -11.40 -14.85
C SER A 475 -2.30 -12.90 -14.66
N ILE A 476 -2.86 -13.38 -13.55
CA ILE A 476 -3.03 -14.83 -13.35
C ILE A 476 -4.37 -15.11 -12.70
N THR A 477 -5.45 -14.79 -13.42
CA THR A 477 -6.71 -15.51 -13.21
C THR A 477 -6.50 -16.89 -13.82
N PHE A 478 -6.41 -17.95 -13.01
CA PHE A 478 -6.38 -19.33 -13.53
C PHE A 478 -7.79 -19.72 -14.02
N VAL A 479 -8.29 -18.90 -14.93
CA VAL A 479 -9.64 -18.78 -15.45
C VAL A 479 -9.44 -18.51 -16.93
N HIS A 480 -9.80 -19.49 -17.74
CA HIS A 480 -9.64 -19.42 -19.18
C HIS A 480 -10.77 -20.21 -19.84
N THR A 481 -11.36 -19.66 -20.89
CA THR A 481 -12.50 -20.30 -21.56
C THR A 481 -12.11 -21.65 -22.20
N GLY A 482 -10.82 -21.84 -22.52
CA GLY A 482 -10.30 -23.10 -23.06
C GLY A 482 -10.11 -24.24 -22.05
N TYR A 483 -9.73 -23.96 -20.80
CA TYR A 483 -9.46 -25.00 -19.79
C TYR A 483 -10.38 -24.96 -18.57
N GLY A 484 -11.19 -23.92 -18.40
CA GLY A 484 -12.12 -23.75 -17.27
C GLY A 484 -11.60 -22.80 -16.19
N THR A 485 -12.00 -23.07 -14.95
CA THR A 485 -11.78 -22.21 -13.77
C THR A 485 -11.14 -22.97 -12.61
N LEU A 486 -10.80 -22.25 -11.54
CA LEU A 486 -10.30 -22.86 -10.31
C LEU A 486 -11.41 -23.55 -9.54
N LYS A 487 -11.19 -24.82 -9.21
CA LYS A 487 -11.97 -25.58 -8.23
C LYS A 487 -11.45 -25.32 -6.82
N ASN A 488 -10.13 -25.47 -6.63
CA ASN A 488 -9.50 -25.31 -5.33
C ASN A 488 -8.47 -24.19 -5.40
N MET A 489 -8.52 -23.26 -4.46
CA MET A 489 -7.46 -22.28 -4.22
C MET A 489 -6.94 -22.44 -2.79
N VAL A 490 -5.75 -23.02 -2.70
CA VAL A 490 -5.07 -23.38 -1.46
C VAL A 490 -3.95 -22.40 -1.17
N LYS A 491 -3.97 -21.80 0.02
CA LYS A 491 -2.92 -20.90 0.50
C LYS A 491 -2.15 -21.55 1.67
N LEU A 492 -0.90 -21.95 1.40
CA LEU A 492 0.02 -22.57 2.38
C LEU A 492 0.99 -21.56 3.02
N SER A 493 0.68 -20.26 3.00
CA SER A 493 1.67 -19.21 3.30
C SER A 493 1.88 -18.96 4.80
N ILE A 494 3.08 -18.49 5.12
CA ILE A 494 3.55 -18.15 6.47
C ILE A 494 3.92 -16.66 6.44
N GLY A 495 2.99 -15.77 6.79
CA GLY A 495 3.23 -14.32 6.80
C GLY A 495 1.99 -13.43 6.60
N ASN A 496 2.08 -12.18 7.06
CA ASN A 496 0.97 -11.23 7.26
C ASN A 496 0.04 -10.99 6.04
N ASP A 497 -1.21 -11.41 6.21
CA ASP A 497 -2.54 -10.82 5.93
C ASP A 497 -2.83 -10.08 4.59
N CYS A 498 -2.01 -9.12 4.12
CA CYS A 498 -2.40 -8.28 2.97
C CYS A 498 -2.30 -8.98 1.59
N GLN A 499 -1.60 -10.10 1.50
CA GLN A 499 -1.52 -10.92 0.28
C GLN A 499 -2.58 -12.03 0.23
N SER A 500 -3.41 -12.20 1.27
CA SER A 500 -4.41 -13.29 1.32
C SER A 500 -5.56 -13.05 0.36
N TYR A 501 -6.14 -11.86 0.39
CA TYR A 501 -7.20 -11.50 -0.55
C TYR A 501 -6.76 -11.68 -2.02
N GLN A 502 -5.56 -11.20 -2.37
CA GLN A 502 -5.01 -11.32 -3.72
C GLN A 502 -4.85 -12.78 -4.19
N SER A 503 -4.57 -13.69 -3.26
CA SER A 503 -4.46 -15.09 -3.61
C SER A 503 -5.80 -15.76 -3.83
N TYR A 504 -6.77 -15.48 -2.96
CA TYR A 504 -8.09 -16.09 -3.04
C TYR A 504 -8.95 -15.51 -4.17
N CYS A 505 -8.82 -14.22 -4.49
CA CYS A 505 -9.58 -13.58 -5.58
C CYS A 505 -9.23 -14.13 -6.98
N ARG A 506 -8.22 -15.01 -7.10
CA ARG A 506 -7.97 -15.78 -8.34
C ARG A 506 -9.11 -16.72 -8.71
N CYS A 507 -9.99 -17.03 -7.76
CA CYS A 507 -11.23 -17.77 -7.99
C CYS A 507 -12.34 -16.94 -8.63
N ASN A 508 -12.18 -15.61 -8.71
CA ASN A 508 -13.24 -14.73 -9.19
C ASN A 508 -13.23 -14.64 -10.72
N TYR A 509 -14.41 -14.69 -11.35
CA TYR A 509 -14.53 -14.61 -12.81
C TYR A 509 -15.93 -14.21 -13.29
N LEU A 510 -16.02 -13.76 -14.54
CA LEU A 510 -17.29 -13.45 -15.21
C LEU A 510 -17.88 -14.70 -15.85
N ILE A 511 -19.04 -15.12 -15.40
CA ILE A 511 -19.78 -16.28 -15.91
C ILE A 511 -20.21 -16.03 -17.37
N THR A 512 -20.59 -14.79 -17.69
CA THR A 512 -21.01 -14.39 -19.04
C THR A 512 -19.94 -14.66 -20.10
N LYS A 513 -18.65 -14.48 -19.80
CA LYS A 513 -17.55 -14.80 -20.73
C LYS A 513 -17.45 -16.29 -21.06
N PHE A 514 -17.81 -17.16 -20.11
CA PHE A 514 -17.87 -18.60 -20.35
C PHE A 514 -19.12 -18.98 -21.13
N LEU A 515 -20.28 -18.41 -20.78
CA LEU A 515 -21.54 -18.65 -21.48
C LEU A 515 -21.51 -18.23 -22.96
N GLN A 516 -20.78 -17.16 -23.30
CA GLN A 516 -20.57 -16.73 -24.69
C GLN A 516 -19.89 -17.81 -25.55
N ASN A 517 -18.94 -18.56 -24.97
CA ASN A 517 -18.18 -19.59 -25.69
C ASN A 517 -18.79 -20.99 -25.50
N ASN A 518 -19.50 -21.21 -24.40
CA ASN A 518 -20.17 -22.46 -24.04
C ASN A 518 -21.51 -22.13 -23.33
N PRO A 519 -22.63 -22.08 -24.07
CA PRO A 519 -23.95 -21.73 -23.51
C PRO A 519 -24.43 -22.70 -22.40
N THR A 520 -23.86 -23.89 -22.34
CA THR A 520 -24.14 -24.92 -21.33
C THR A 520 -23.14 -24.94 -20.17
N PHE A 521 -22.29 -23.92 -20.05
CA PHE A 521 -21.30 -23.84 -18.98
C PHE A 521 -21.96 -23.82 -17.60
N ILE A 522 -21.52 -24.73 -16.73
CA ILE A 522 -21.91 -24.79 -15.32
C ILE A 522 -20.65 -24.55 -14.50
N SER A 523 -20.71 -23.58 -13.58
CA SER A 523 -19.59 -23.32 -12.66
C SER A 523 -19.29 -24.58 -11.85
N PRO A 524 -18.03 -25.03 -11.77
CA PRO A 524 -17.66 -26.08 -10.83
C PRO A 524 -17.83 -25.57 -9.38
N PRO A 525 -17.97 -26.48 -8.40
CA PRO A 525 -17.90 -26.11 -6.99
C PRO A 525 -16.51 -25.52 -6.69
N LYS A 526 -16.48 -24.41 -5.95
CA LYS A 526 -15.25 -23.69 -5.59
C LYS A 526 -14.94 -23.86 -4.11
N TYR A 527 -13.67 -24.00 -3.79
CA TYR A 527 -13.16 -24.14 -2.43
C TYR A 527 -11.98 -23.20 -2.23
N ILE A 528 -12.00 -22.47 -1.11
CA ILE A 528 -10.86 -21.70 -0.62
C ILE A 528 -10.31 -22.37 0.63
N ILE A 529 -9.02 -22.68 0.61
CA ILE A 529 -8.37 -23.49 1.64
C ILE A 529 -7.18 -22.72 2.21
N GLY A 530 -7.13 -22.56 3.53
CA GLY A 530 -6.06 -21.83 4.20
C GLY A 530 -6.36 -21.55 5.66
N GLU A 531 -5.53 -20.74 6.33
CA GLU A 531 -5.76 -20.37 7.73
C GLU A 531 -7.07 -19.61 7.91
N LYS A 532 -7.80 -19.89 9.00
CA LYS A 532 -9.10 -19.28 9.31
C LYS A 532 -9.07 -17.76 9.19
N LYS A 533 -8.10 -17.12 9.85
CA LYS A 533 -7.93 -15.66 9.85
C LYS A 533 -7.78 -15.10 8.44
N SER A 534 -6.96 -15.73 7.60
CA SER A 534 -6.72 -15.30 6.23
C SER A 534 -7.97 -15.39 5.34
N ILE A 535 -8.78 -16.43 5.54
CA ILE A 535 -10.07 -16.58 4.82
C ILE A 535 -11.05 -15.50 5.26
N GLU A 536 -11.24 -15.32 6.58
CA GLU A 536 -12.16 -14.33 7.15
C GLU A 536 -11.82 -12.90 6.73
N GLU A 537 -10.53 -12.53 6.75
CA GLU A 537 -10.07 -11.23 6.27
C GLU A 537 -10.37 -11.01 4.79
N SER A 538 -10.17 -12.04 3.96
CA SER A 538 -10.38 -11.95 2.51
C SER A 538 -11.86 -11.79 2.15
N LEU A 539 -12.74 -12.55 2.82
CA LEU A 539 -14.19 -12.40 2.70
C LEU A 539 -14.66 -11.04 3.21
N GLY A 540 -14.09 -10.56 4.33
CA GLY A 540 -14.38 -9.23 4.87
C GLY A 540 -13.97 -8.09 3.92
N ILE A 541 -12.86 -8.25 3.21
CA ILE A 541 -12.42 -7.31 2.17
C ILE A 541 -13.40 -7.32 0.98
N GLU A 542 -13.83 -8.49 0.50
CA GLU A 542 -14.83 -8.58 -0.60
C GLU A 542 -16.14 -7.91 -0.19
N LYS A 543 -16.68 -8.21 0.98
CA LYS A 543 -17.90 -7.57 1.50
C LYS A 543 -17.78 -6.04 1.63
N SER A 544 -16.60 -5.57 2.05
CA SER A 544 -16.32 -4.13 2.14
C SER A 544 -16.27 -3.47 0.74
N ASN A 545 -15.83 -4.21 -0.27
CA ASN A 545 -15.87 -3.79 -1.66
C ASN A 545 -17.32 -3.77 -2.18
N ASP A 546 -18.15 -4.78 -1.89
CA ASP A 546 -19.56 -4.80 -2.31
C ASP A 546 -20.36 -3.64 -1.73
N ALA A 547 -20.23 -3.40 -0.41
CA ALA A 547 -20.91 -2.30 0.26
C ALA A 547 -20.56 -0.95 -0.38
N LEU A 548 -19.35 -0.82 -0.88
CA LEU A 548 -18.95 0.36 -1.62
C LEU A 548 -19.52 0.40 -3.02
N ILE A 549 -19.44 -0.69 -3.77
CA ILE A 549 -20.02 -0.80 -5.11
C ILE A 549 -21.47 -0.30 -5.06
N LEU A 550 -22.24 -0.76 -4.09
CA LEU A 550 -23.61 -0.32 -3.82
C LEU A 550 -23.70 1.17 -3.46
N HIS A 551 -22.83 1.69 -2.61
CA HIS A 551 -22.79 3.11 -2.25
C HIS A 551 -22.52 4.00 -3.48
N VAL A 552 -21.56 3.63 -4.34
CA VAL A 552 -21.23 4.37 -5.57
C VAL A 552 -22.39 4.30 -6.56
N MET A 553 -23.06 3.14 -6.70
CA MET A 553 -24.24 3.02 -7.56
C MET A 553 -25.36 3.94 -7.11
N LYS A 554 -25.65 3.96 -5.80
CA LYS A 554 -26.68 4.82 -5.21
C LYS A 554 -26.38 6.30 -5.45
N ASN A 555 -25.13 6.72 -5.24
CA ASN A 555 -24.74 8.13 -5.40
C ASN A 555 -24.66 8.55 -6.88
N LYS A 556 -24.47 7.62 -7.83
CA LYS A 556 -24.53 7.92 -9.27
C LYS A 556 -25.94 8.30 -9.74
N GLU A 557 -26.98 7.77 -9.10
CA GLU A 557 -28.37 8.18 -9.37
C GLU A 557 -28.68 9.56 -8.77
N GLU A 558 -28.10 9.90 -7.60
CA GLU A 558 -28.27 11.22 -6.96
C GLU A 558 -27.48 12.35 -7.64
N LEU A 559 -26.39 12.04 -8.37
CA LEU A 559 -25.58 13.03 -9.08
C LEU A 559 -26.28 13.72 -10.27
N ILE A 560 -27.46 13.27 -10.68
CA ILE A 560 -28.29 13.93 -11.71
C ILE A 560 -29.27 14.95 -11.08
N ILE A 561 -29.53 14.88 -9.77
CA ILE A 561 -30.46 15.79 -9.09
C ILE A 561 -29.91 16.09 -7.69
N ASN A 562 -29.03 17.10 -7.58
CA ASN A 562 -29.19 18.20 -6.61
C ASN A 562 -27.96 19.12 -6.62
N LYS A 563 -28.19 20.34 -7.12
CA LYS A 563 -27.55 21.53 -6.57
C LYS A 563 -28.11 21.75 -5.16
N ASP A 564 -27.28 22.32 -4.30
CA ASP A 564 -27.54 22.69 -2.90
C ASP A 564 -27.28 21.57 -1.88
N ILE A 565 -26.02 21.50 -1.47
CA ILE A 565 -25.60 20.79 -0.26
C ILE A 565 -26.14 21.59 0.93
N LYS A 566 -27.26 21.13 1.51
CA LYS A 566 -27.58 21.42 2.91
C LYS A 566 -26.66 20.59 3.80
N LYS A 567 -26.05 21.25 4.77
CA LYS A 567 -25.37 20.61 5.91
C LYS A 567 -26.39 19.78 6.69
N GLU A 568 -26.33 18.46 6.63
CA GLU A 568 -26.86 17.59 7.67
C GLU A 568 -26.32 16.16 7.50
N ASP A 569 -25.36 15.81 8.36
CA ASP A 569 -25.24 14.51 9.05
C ASP A 569 -23.92 14.48 9.84
N ILE A 570 -23.81 15.36 10.84
CA ILE A 570 -22.92 15.08 11.98
C ILE A 570 -23.75 14.19 12.89
N ARG A 571 -23.42 12.89 12.94
CA ARG A 571 -23.94 12.01 13.98
C ARG A 571 -23.76 12.73 15.32
N GLU A 572 -24.86 13.02 16.00
CA GLU A 572 -24.86 13.57 17.35
C GLU A 572 -24.02 12.64 18.24
N THR A 573 -22.79 13.04 18.47
CA THR A 573 -21.95 12.41 19.47
C THR A 573 -22.03 13.34 20.67
N ASN A 574 -22.57 12.84 21.77
CA ASN A 574 -22.63 13.52 23.07
C ASN A 574 -21.23 13.76 23.67
N ILE A 575 -20.17 13.79 22.85
CA ILE A 575 -18.77 13.93 23.24
C ILE A 575 -18.37 15.38 23.01
N SER A 576 -17.71 15.99 23.98
CA SER A 576 -17.24 17.36 23.85
C SER A 576 -16.08 17.51 22.87
N VAL A 577 -15.96 18.69 22.27
CA VAL A 577 -14.65 19.19 21.87
C VAL A 577 -13.80 19.28 23.14
N PRO A 578 -12.53 18.83 23.16
CA PRO A 578 -11.68 18.95 24.34
C PRO A 578 -11.62 20.38 24.88
N VAL A 579 -11.80 20.56 26.18
CA VAL A 579 -11.66 21.86 26.86
C VAL A 579 -10.19 22.13 27.13
N ARG A 580 -9.70 23.30 26.71
CA ARG A 580 -8.35 23.75 27.02
C ARG A 580 -8.36 24.52 28.34
N PHE A 581 -7.44 24.19 29.23
CA PHE A 581 -7.15 24.96 30.42
C PHE A 581 -5.70 25.45 30.40
N GLU A 582 -5.49 26.72 30.73
CA GLU A 582 -4.16 27.34 30.80
C GLU A 582 -3.96 28.09 32.12
N THR A 583 -2.92 27.75 32.87
CA THR A 583 -2.60 28.47 34.12
C THR A 583 -2.00 29.84 33.80
N VAL A 584 -2.64 30.91 34.25
CA VAL A 584 -2.20 32.29 34.02
C VAL A 584 -1.45 32.88 35.22
N ALA A 585 -1.66 32.34 36.42
CA ALA A 585 -0.97 32.74 37.65
C ALA A 585 -0.33 31.52 38.36
N ASN A 586 0.63 31.78 39.25
CA ASN A 586 1.10 30.77 40.21
C ASN A 586 0.43 31.04 41.55
N SER A 587 -0.51 30.17 41.94
CA SER A 587 -1.21 30.24 43.23
C SER A 587 -0.95 28.96 44.04
N HIS A 588 -1.20 29.04 45.36
CA HIS A 588 -1.15 27.87 46.24
C HIS A 588 -2.12 26.76 45.78
N ARG A 589 -3.28 27.13 45.21
CA ARG A 589 -4.26 26.18 44.68
C ARG A 589 -3.76 25.44 43.45
N ILE A 590 -3.08 26.13 42.54
CA ILE A 590 -2.46 25.50 41.37
C ILE A 590 -1.33 24.55 41.79
N GLU A 591 -0.54 24.91 42.80
CA GLU A 591 0.45 23.98 43.37
C GLU A 591 -0.20 22.74 44.00
N GLU A 592 -1.32 22.93 44.70
CA GLU A 592 -2.08 21.83 45.28
C GLU A 592 -2.65 20.88 44.22
N ILE A 593 -3.23 21.41 43.14
CA ILE A 593 -3.65 20.63 41.96
C ILE A 593 -2.48 19.85 41.37
N LYS A 594 -1.33 20.52 41.15
CA LYS A 594 -0.12 19.88 40.61
C LYS A 594 0.42 18.78 41.54
N ASN A 595 0.27 18.92 42.85
CA ASN A 595 0.68 17.89 43.81
C ASN A 595 -0.27 16.67 43.76
N LEU A 596 -1.58 16.87 43.59
CA LEU A 596 -2.52 15.78 43.35
C LEU A 596 -2.23 15.06 42.02
N TRP A 597 -1.84 15.79 40.98
CA TRP A 597 -1.36 15.20 39.70
C TRP A 597 -0.06 14.41 39.84
N LYS A 598 0.73 14.53 40.91
CA LYS A 598 1.96 13.72 41.11
C LYS A 598 1.69 12.37 41.74
N LYS A 599 0.52 12.16 42.38
CA LYS A 599 0.16 10.88 42.99
C LYS A 599 0.11 9.75 41.95
N SER A 600 0.61 8.57 42.31
CA SER A 600 0.66 7.38 41.43
C SER A 600 -0.71 6.72 41.25
N LYS A 601 -1.59 6.86 42.25
CA LYS A 601 -3.01 6.51 42.21
C LYS A 601 -3.80 7.68 42.83
N ARG A 602 -4.95 8.00 42.25
CA ARG A 602 -5.88 9.03 42.72
C ARG A 602 -7.22 8.37 42.96
N ASP A 603 -7.69 8.46 44.19
CA ASP A 603 -9.00 7.96 44.57
C ASP A 603 -10.11 8.95 44.18
N THR A 604 -11.33 8.66 44.60
CA THR A 604 -12.50 9.50 44.32
C THR A 604 -12.40 10.86 45.02
N GLU A 605 -11.84 10.90 46.23
CA GLU A 605 -11.69 12.13 47.01
C GLU A 605 -10.67 13.07 46.35
N ASP A 606 -9.54 12.53 45.89
CA ASP A 606 -8.54 13.25 45.10
C ASP A 606 -9.14 13.88 43.84
N LYS A 607 -9.97 13.11 43.11
CA LYS A 607 -10.60 13.57 41.86
C LYS A 607 -11.65 14.66 42.12
N HIS A 608 -12.44 14.50 43.18
CA HIS A 608 -13.40 15.52 43.61
C HIS A 608 -12.70 16.82 44.02
N LYS A 609 -11.63 16.70 44.82
CA LYS A 609 -10.81 17.84 45.23
C LYS A 609 -10.16 18.55 44.05
N ILE A 610 -9.71 17.83 43.02
CA ILE A 610 -9.18 18.43 41.79
C ILE A 610 -10.26 19.26 41.07
N MET A 611 -11.48 18.72 40.89
CA MET A 611 -12.56 19.44 40.22
C MET A 611 -12.98 20.70 40.99
N MET A 612 -13.07 20.60 42.31
CA MET A 612 -13.35 21.74 43.20
C MET A 612 -12.27 22.84 43.08
N LEU A 613 -10.99 22.47 43.20
CA LEU A 613 -9.89 23.44 43.08
C LEU A 613 -9.83 24.06 41.69
N LEU A 614 -10.14 23.31 40.62
CA LEU A 614 -10.19 23.87 39.26
C LEU A 614 -11.31 24.89 39.10
N LYS A 615 -12.50 24.62 39.66
CA LYS A 615 -13.61 25.58 39.68
C LYS A 615 -13.19 26.87 40.34
N GLU A 616 -12.61 26.78 41.54
CA GLU A 616 -12.09 27.95 42.26
C GLU A 616 -11.01 28.69 41.47
N CYS A 617 -10.09 27.98 40.82
CA CYS A 617 -9.02 28.61 40.03
C CYS A 617 -9.57 29.35 38.80
N VAL A 618 -10.62 28.83 38.16
CA VAL A 618 -11.27 29.51 37.02
C VAL A 618 -12.07 30.72 37.51
N GLU A 619 -12.81 30.61 38.61
CA GLU A 619 -13.58 31.72 39.21
C GLU A 619 -12.69 32.87 39.70
N ASN A 620 -11.45 32.57 40.10
CA ASN A 620 -10.47 33.57 40.54
C ASN A 620 -9.49 33.99 39.43
N GLU A 621 -9.77 33.65 38.17
CA GLU A 621 -8.93 34.02 37.01
C GLU A 621 -7.47 33.54 37.13
N GLU A 622 -7.22 32.45 37.87
CA GLU A 622 -5.91 31.81 37.99
C GLU A 622 -5.66 30.80 36.85
N ILE A 623 -6.74 30.31 36.24
CA ILE A 623 -6.76 29.41 35.09
C ILE A 623 -7.75 29.94 34.06
N GLU A 624 -7.29 30.10 32.81
CA GLU A 624 -8.15 30.37 31.67
C GLU A 624 -8.76 29.07 31.17
N MET A 625 -10.10 29.02 31.07
CA MET A 625 -10.85 27.89 30.54
C MET A 625 -11.45 28.26 29.18
N ASN A 626 -11.18 27.45 28.17
CA ASN A 626 -11.76 27.60 26.85
C ASN A 626 -12.45 26.31 26.41
N ASP A 627 -13.78 26.31 26.56
CA ASP A 627 -14.66 25.24 26.09
C ASP A 627 -15.39 25.67 24.81
N LYS A 628 -14.96 25.13 23.67
CA LYS A 628 -15.62 25.37 22.37
C LYS A 628 -17.02 24.76 22.28
N THR A 629 -17.35 23.79 23.13
CA THR A 629 -18.67 23.15 23.18
C THR A 629 -19.64 23.98 24.01
N GLY A 630 -19.14 24.76 24.98
CA GLY A 630 -19.95 25.58 25.90
C GLY A 630 -20.84 24.79 26.86
N LYS A 631 -20.59 23.48 27.04
CA LYS A 631 -21.42 22.57 27.85
C LYS A 631 -20.68 22.02 29.08
N PHE A 632 -19.42 22.41 29.31
CA PHE A 632 -18.64 21.87 30.42
C PHE A 632 -19.17 22.39 31.75
N ASN A 633 -19.30 21.48 32.71
CA ASN A 633 -19.70 21.81 34.07
C ASN A 633 -18.77 21.12 35.08
N PHE A 634 -18.35 21.85 36.11
CA PHE A 634 -17.55 21.33 37.23
C PHE A 634 -18.28 20.29 38.09
N GLU A 635 -19.60 20.15 37.95
CA GLU A 635 -20.39 19.06 38.56
C GLU A 635 -20.13 17.69 37.90
N TYR A 636 -19.38 17.62 36.79
CA TYR A 636 -19.03 16.35 36.16
C TYR A 636 -18.11 15.49 37.01
N THR A 637 -18.36 14.18 36.97
CA THR A 637 -17.52 13.22 37.69
C THR A 637 -16.24 12.96 36.91
N LEU A 638 -15.11 13.42 37.45
CA LEU A 638 -13.79 13.13 36.91
C LEU A 638 -13.46 11.65 37.11
N LYS A 639 -13.48 10.87 36.03
CA LYS A 639 -13.25 9.42 36.06
C LYS A 639 -11.79 9.05 36.02
N ASP A 640 -10.99 9.72 35.21
CA ASP A 640 -9.59 9.40 35.00
C ASP A 640 -8.75 10.67 34.85
N ILE A 641 -7.52 10.61 35.36
CA ILE A 641 -6.54 11.69 35.24
C ILE A 641 -5.25 11.07 34.75
N ARG A 642 -4.83 11.48 33.57
CA ARG A 642 -3.62 10.99 32.93
C ARG A 642 -2.54 12.04 33.04
N SER A 643 -1.60 11.77 33.95
CA SER A 643 -0.46 12.66 34.19
C SER A 643 0.78 12.08 33.55
N TYR A 644 1.44 12.87 32.70
CA TYR A 644 2.70 12.46 32.06
C TYR A 644 3.89 13.07 32.78
N LYS A 645 4.79 12.21 33.27
CA LYS A 645 6.09 12.58 33.84
C LYS A 645 7.20 12.13 32.89
N LYS A 646 8.20 12.99 32.66
CA LYS A 646 9.45 12.57 32.00
C LYS A 646 10.13 11.56 32.93
N ARG A 647 10.28 10.31 32.47
CA ARG A 647 10.96 9.26 33.21
C ARG A 647 12.47 9.51 33.21
N ASN A 648 13.14 9.23 34.32
CA ASN A 648 14.60 9.32 34.38
C ASN A 648 15.24 8.09 33.70
N GLN A 649 16.55 8.15 33.40
CA GLN A 649 17.25 7.06 32.71
C GLN A 649 17.23 5.75 33.51
N GLU A 650 17.26 5.85 34.84
CA GLU A 650 17.25 4.71 35.75
C GLU A 650 15.90 3.96 35.73
N GLU A 651 14.78 4.67 35.70
CA GLU A 651 13.42 4.14 35.53
C GLU A 651 13.22 3.47 34.16
N ILE A 652 13.88 3.98 33.11
CA ILE A 652 13.89 3.38 31.77
C ILE A 652 14.70 2.08 31.79
N GLN A 653 15.87 2.09 32.44
CA GLN A 653 16.76 0.93 32.53
C GLN A 653 16.12 -0.23 33.30
N ASN A 654 15.30 0.03 34.32
CA ASN A 654 14.74 -1.00 35.20
C ASN A 654 13.48 -1.70 34.67
N ARG A 655 12.94 -1.31 33.51
CA ARG A 655 11.71 -1.88 32.95
C ARG A 655 11.98 -2.81 31.76
N LYS A 656 11.74 -4.12 31.95
CA LYS A 656 11.95 -5.17 30.94
C LYS A 656 11.11 -4.97 29.66
N ASP A 657 9.94 -4.33 29.77
CA ASP A 657 9.07 -3.93 28.66
C ASP A 657 9.71 -2.87 27.74
N LEU A 658 10.70 -2.12 28.25
CA LEU A 658 11.33 -1.00 27.56
C LEU A 658 12.73 -1.31 27.02
N GLN A 659 13.28 -2.50 27.32
CA GLN A 659 14.60 -2.94 26.89
C GLN A 659 14.62 -3.63 25.50
N GLN A 660 13.48 -3.69 24.79
CA GLN A 660 13.48 -4.17 23.41
C GLN A 660 14.24 -3.18 22.51
N GLU A 661 15.11 -3.67 21.61
CA GLU A 661 16.05 -2.91 20.77
C GLU A 661 15.44 -1.80 19.86
N ASN A 662 14.12 -1.60 19.92
CA ASN A 662 13.39 -0.56 19.17
C ASN A 662 12.49 0.34 20.03
N TYR A 663 12.61 0.33 21.36
CA TYR A 663 11.81 1.23 22.20
C TYR A 663 12.27 2.69 22.04
N LYS A 664 11.60 3.42 21.14
CA LYS A 664 11.68 4.89 21.14
C LYS A 664 10.86 5.40 22.32
N PRO A 665 11.31 6.44 23.07
CA PRO A 665 10.55 7.09 24.14
C PRO A 665 9.22 7.76 23.70
N PHE A 666 8.71 7.43 22.52
CA PHE A 666 7.87 8.24 21.64
C PHE A 666 6.35 8.06 21.83
N GLU A 667 5.90 7.06 22.60
CA GLU A 667 4.47 6.75 22.69
C GLU A 667 3.65 7.69 23.60
N SER A 668 4.25 8.66 24.29
CA SER A 668 3.49 9.63 25.11
C SER A 668 3.04 10.88 24.36
N ASN A 669 3.65 11.22 23.21
CA ASN A 669 3.41 12.51 22.54
C ASN A 669 2.13 12.52 21.68
N TYR A 670 1.70 11.36 21.15
CA TYR A 670 0.53 11.30 20.25
C TYR A 670 -0.78 11.74 20.93
N ARG A 671 -0.86 11.66 22.26
CA ARG A 671 -2.11 11.93 23.00
C ARG A 671 -2.37 13.42 23.15
N PHE A 672 -1.40 14.21 23.62
CA PHE A 672 -1.57 15.67 23.69
C PHE A 672 -1.83 16.29 22.31
N GLU A 673 -1.12 15.81 21.29
CA GLU A 673 -1.39 16.20 19.90
C GLU A 673 -2.82 15.90 19.47
N SER A 674 -3.42 14.81 19.99
CA SER A 674 -4.81 14.49 19.67
C SER A 674 -5.80 15.44 20.36
N TYR A 675 -5.63 15.79 21.64
CA TYR A 675 -6.51 16.78 22.30
C TYR A 675 -6.36 18.16 21.65
N LYS A 676 -5.12 18.59 21.41
CA LYS A 676 -4.81 19.87 20.79
C LYS A 676 -5.35 19.98 19.36
N ALA A 677 -5.13 18.96 18.52
CA ALA A 677 -5.64 18.94 17.16
C ALA A 677 -7.17 19.00 17.11
N ASN A 678 -7.86 18.18 17.91
CA ASN A 678 -9.32 18.17 17.94
C ASN A 678 -9.90 19.47 18.50
N TYR A 679 -9.29 20.03 19.55
CA TYR A 679 -9.64 21.36 20.03
C TYR A 679 -9.47 22.43 18.96
N SER A 680 -8.33 22.48 18.27
CA SER A 680 -8.10 23.43 17.17
C SER A 680 -9.14 23.29 16.07
N GLN A 681 -9.49 22.06 15.71
CA GLN A 681 -10.46 21.73 14.65
C GLN A 681 -11.93 21.85 15.07
N GLY A 682 -12.22 22.02 16.37
CA GLY A 682 -13.59 22.06 16.88
C GLY A 682 -14.31 20.71 16.79
N THR A 683 -13.56 19.60 16.82
CA THR A 683 -14.11 18.25 16.67
C THR A 683 -14.21 17.53 18.02
N PRO A 684 -15.27 16.73 18.27
CA PRO A 684 -15.40 15.92 19.46
C PRO A 684 -14.24 14.92 19.64
N TYR A 685 -13.69 14.81 20.85
CA TYR A 685 -12.66 13.82 21.13
C TYR A 685 -12.62 13.43 22.60
N ILE A 686 -12.60 12.12 22.85
CA ILE A 686 -12.35 11.52 24.16
C ILE A 686 -11.57 10.21 23.95
N ASN A 687 -10.68 9.87 24.87
CA ASN A 687 -9.79 8.74 24.70
C ASN A 687 -10.53 7.41 24.90
N ASN A 688 -10.37 6.49 23.95
CA ASN A 688 -11.08 5.20 23.93
C ASN A 688 -10.64 4.16 24.97
N LYS A 689 -9.61 4.42 25.79
CA LYS A 689 -9.11 3.45 26.77
C LYS A 689 -9.90 3.39 28.07
N THR A 690 -10.59 4.47 28.44
CA THR A 690 -11.43 4.52 29.64
C THR A 690 -12.88 4.68 29.18
N ILE A 691 -13.78 3.84 29.68
CA ILE A 691 -15.22 4.02 29.43
C ILE A 691 -15.65 5.26 30.22
N ILE A 692 -15.97 6.34 29.49
CA ILE A 692 -16.54 7.57 30.04
C ILE A 692 -18.03 7.56 29.70
N ASN A 693 -18.87 7.65 30.72
CA ASN A 693 -20.32 7.75 30.58
C ASN A 693 -20.76 9.22 30.52
N GLN A 694 -22.06 9.42 30.39
CA GLN A 694 -22.71 10.72 30.41
C GLN A 694 -22.47 11.44 31.76
N ASN A 695 -22.24 12.75 31.73
CA ASN A 695 -21.86 13.59 32.88
C ASN A 695 -20.54 13.16 33.57
N GLU A 696 -19.68 12.45 32.84
CA GLU A 696 -18.33 12.08 33.26
C GLU A 696 -17.29 12.73 32.35
N CYS A 697 -16.10 12.97 32.91
CA CYS A 697 -14.98 13.55 32.19
C CYS A 697 -13.66 12.82 32.48
N GLU A 698 -12.71 13.01 31.58
CA GLU A 698 -11.31 12.62 31.79
C GLU A 698 -10.39 13.82 31.60
N MET A 699 -9.27 13.80 32.32
CA MET A 699 -8.25 14.85 32.28
C MET A 699 -6.92 14.35 31.74
N LEU A 700 -6.27 15.17 30.93
CA LEU A 700 -4.90 14.97 30.46
C LEU A 700 -4.01 16.15 30.90
N CYS A 701 -2.98 15.87 31.71
CA CYS A 701 -2.05 16.89 32.21
C CYS A 701 -0.59 16.47 32.13
N CYS A 702 0.32 17.45 32.08
CA CYS A 702 1.77 17.23 32.00
C CYS A 702 2.45 17.69 33.31
N LEU A 703 3.27 16.84 33.90
CA LEU A 703 4.00 17.16 35.14
C LEU A 703 5.35 17.84 34.86
N ASN A 704 5.96 17.58 33.70
CA ASN A 704 7.27 18.08 33.33
C ASN A 704 7.20 18.72 31.95
N LYS A 705 7.94 19.81 31.72
CA LYS A 705 8.04 20.43 30.38
C LYS A 705 8.58 19.41 29.38
N TYR A 706 7.78 19.11 28.35
CA TYR A 706 8.16 18.23 27.26
C TYR A 706 8.44 19.09 26.03
N SER A 707 9.67 19.04 25.53
CA SER A 707 10.06 19.62 24.24
C SER A 707 10.57 18.50 23.35
N TYR A 708 9.82 18.15 22.30
CA TYR A 708 10.24 17.18 21.29
C TYR A 708 9.61 17.55 19.94
N ASP A 709 10.45 17.75 18.91
CA ASP A 709 10.10 18.10 17.52
C ASP A 709 8.89 19.05 17.36
N ASP A 710 9.15 20.36 17.41
CA ASP A 710 8.20 21.46 17.19
C ASP A 710 7.01 21.57 18.18
N CYS A 711 6.83 20.61 19.09
CA CYS A 711 5.77 20.62 20.12
C CYS A 711 6.33 21.02 21.49
N ASN A 712 5.95 22.22 21.97
CA ASN A 712 6.15 22.64 23.36
C ASN A 712 4.82 22.49 24.10
N ASN A 713 4.67 21.42 24.88
CA ASN A 713 3.59 21.37 25.86
C ASN A 713 4.11 22.01 27.15
N GLY A 714 3.50 23.15 27.50
CA GLY A 714 3.78 23.83 28.76
C GLY A 714 3.27 23.00 29.93
N ILE A 715 3.96 23.08 31.08
CA ILE A 715 3.43 22.58 32.38
C ILE A 715 2.12 23.32 32.76
N ASN A 716 1.86 24.43 32.05
CA ASN A 716 0.76 25.35 32.28
C ASN A 716 -0.50 24.99 31.46
N GLU A 717 -0.44 24.01 30.55
CA GLU A 717 -1.57 23.65 29.69
C GLU A 717 -2.05 22.21 29.97
N PHE A 718 -3.36 22.03 30.11
CA PHE A 718 -3.99 20.73 30.30
C PHE A 718 -5.38 20.68 29.67
N TRP A 719 -5.92 19.47 29.50
CA TRP A 719 -7.12 19.21 28.72
C TRP A 719 -8.14 18.40 29.50
N ILE A 720 -9.43 18.71 29.30
CA ILE A 720 -10.55 17.88 29.78
C ILE A 720 -11.46 17.52 28.61
N SER A 721 -11.86 16.26 28.50
CA SER A 721 -12.90 15.81 27.58
C SER A 721 -14.05 15.20 28.38
N TYR A 722 -15.29 15.42 27.95
CA TYR A 722 -16.48 14.97 28.69
C TYR A 722 -17.56 14.46 27.76
N LYS A 723 -18.56 13.78 28.35
CA LYS A 723 -19.83 13.50 27.68
C LYS A 723 -20.98 14.26 28.32
N PHE A 724 -21.83 14.88 27.51
CA PHE A 724 -22.92 15.75 27.95
C PHE A 724 -24.30 15.24 27.52
N ASP A 725 -25.34 15.82 28.10
CA ASP A 725 -26.73 15.57 27.70
C ASP A 725 -27.10 16.48 26.53
N ASN A 726 -27.82 15.95 25.55
CA ASN A 726 -28.23 16.73 24.37
C ASN A 726 -29.07 17.95 24.77
#